data_AF-A0A4U0X126-F1
#
_entry.id   AF-A0A4U0X126-F1
#
_cell.length_a   1.000
_cell.length_b   1.000
_cell.length_c   1.000
_cell.angle_alpha   90.00
_cell.angle_beta   90.00
_cell.angle_gamma   90.00
#
_symmetry.space_group_name_H-M   'P 1'
#
loop_
_entity.id
_entity.type
_entity.pdbx_description
1 polymer ?
#
loop_
_entity_poly.entity_id
_entity_poly.type
_entity_poly.pdbx_seq_one_letter_code
_entity_poly.pdbx_strand_id
1 'polypeptide(L)'
;MHQAQVQEWGQAPKFIEVDEPALGVDEVRITVLATGVHQVVRSRAAGKHYSSGKLPHVPGVDGVGETDDGQMVYWFSMERGTMADRVNIPKRNIRPLPEGPDPVQAAGIINPALSSWMAFKTRTKDLPAHFTVLIVGATSASGRVAISLARALGAKRVIGAGRNKTIMETLGLDGTVVIADKPEETDWSALGDVDVILDYVYGPVTAHLLASLKSRRATQYVHIGALSGQDLLLPGAVLRSKNLTIRGSGPGAWAMHEMAQSIDELLALVKGIPEQPIKLAKLEDIEAFSPRSCQRFLSYIVGWISVLGWQTGLASIAFIAGTLIQGLIVLNNPDYIFQRWHGTLLIIAIVAFAVLFNTVFAKHLPVIEGLVLILHLLGFFGVIIPLWVLSPRNTAGTVFTQFDNLRGWPTQGVSFMVGLLTSVYGLLGADSAVHSKSHGVFIIGGMPPLVVDQAYHVVVSEEIRDASIVLPRATMWSIVVNGAFGWVMVITFAFIAGNPLDIVDSQTGYPFIDAFYNATGSKVGTSVMVGIMIVNTTSSVISTLATVKPGWNIPLNAVLVTFCCTALLSLINIGSTAAFNAVSSMGTNALLTTYIISIGCVVVRRLRSLPLPARRWSLGRAGLFVNLIALAFLLWIWVFLFFPQTTPVTLSTMNWNVLINGGVMILAFAYYYLHGKREYTGPVALVKDNT
;
A
#
# COMPACT_ATOMS: atom_id res chain seq x y z
N MET A 1 -17.33 25.10 23.61
CA MET A 1 -17.93 24.09 22.70
C MET A 1 -16.81 23.34 22.00
N HIS A 2 -17.03 22.10 21.55
CA HIS A 2 -16.01 21.40 20.75
C HIS A 2 -16.29 21.48 19.25
N GLN A 3 -15.22 21.48 18.46
CA GLN A 3 -15.31 21.41 17.00
C GLN A 3 -14.13 20.68 16.37
N ALA A 4 -14.36 20.18 15.16
CA ALA A 4 -13.31 19.76 14.26
C ALA A 4 -12.67 20.98 13.58
N GLN A 5 -11.36 21.14 13.68
CA GLN A 5 -10.67 22.25 13.04
C GLN A 5 -9.39 21.80 12.31
N VAL A 6 -9.30 22.17 11.04
CA VAL A 6 -8.08 22.08 10.23
C VAL A 6 -7.27 23.34 10.49
N GLN A 7 -6.11 23.18 11.12
CA GLN A 7 -5.19 24.30 11.40
C GLN A 7 -4.23 24.55 10.24
N GLU A 8 -3.89 23.50 9.49
CA GLU A 8 -2.97 23.52 8.37
C GLU A 8 -3.51 22.61 7.26
N TRP A 9 -3.45 23.05 6.00
CA TRP A 9 -3.88 22.22 4.88
C TRP A 9 -3.04 20.95 4.76
N GLY A 10 -3.69 19.84 4.40
CA GLY A 10 -3.06 18.53 4.37
C GLY A 10 -2.97 17.83 5.73
N GLN A 11 -3.26 18.52 6.84
CA GLN A 11 -3.47 17.87 8.13
C GLN A 11 -4.93 17.43 8.29
N ALA A 12 -5.13 16.32 9.01
CA ALA A 12 -6.47 15.92 9.42
C ALA A 12 -7.04 16.93 10.44
N PRO A 13 -8.37 17.15 10.47
CA PRO A 13 -8.97 18.01 11.48
C PRO A 13 -8.65 17.52 12.89
N LYS A 14 -8.52 18.47 13.82
CA LYS A 14 -8.32 18.21 15.26
C LYS A 14 -9.61 18.47 16.01
N PHE A 15 -9.88 17.64 17.00
CA PHE A 15 -10.92 17.92 17.99
C PHE A 15 -10.38 18.95 18.97
N ILE A 16 -10.98 20.14 19.00
CA ILE A 16 -10.54 21.24 19.86
C ILE A 16 -11.72 21.85 20.60
N GLU A 17 -11.43 22.34 21.81
CA GLU A 17 -12.34 23.20 22.54
C GLU A 17 -12.14 24.65 22.07
N VAL A 18 -13.25 25.35 21.82
CA VAL A 18 -13.29 26.76 21.45
C VAL A 18 -14.41 27.48 22.20
N ASP A 19 -14.27 28.78 22.33
CA ASP A 19 -15.33 29.64 22.86
C ASP A 19 -16.57 29.54 21.97
N GLU A 20 -17.74 29.47 22.60
CA GLU A 20 -19.00 29.42 21.88
C GLU A 20 -19.26 30.78 21.20
N PRO A 21 -19.41 30.83 19.87
CA PRO A 21 -19.57 32.09 19.15
C PRO A 21 -20.90 32.76 19.53
N ALA A 22 -20.86 34.09 19.69
CA ALA A 22 -22.04 34.89 19.95
C ALA A 22 -23.11 34.66 18.87
N LEU A 23 -24.37 34.58 19.29
CA LEU A 23 -25.50 34.37 18.39
C LEU A 23 -25.79 35.66 17.60
N GLY A 24 -25.71 35.59 16.27
CA GLY A 24 -26.09 36.71 15.40
C GLY A 24 -27.59 36.98 15.39
N VAL A 25 -27.99 38.21 15.01
CA VAL A 25 -29.39 38.68 15.02
C VAL A 25 -30.33 37.80 14.16
N ASP A 26 -29.83 37.27 13.04
CA ASP A 26 -30.58 36.42 12.10
C ASP A 26 -30.15 34.95 12.11
N GLU A 27 -29.45 34.53 13.17
CA GLU A 27 -28.95 33.17 13.32
C GLU A 27 -29.78 32.39 14.34
N VAL A 28 -29.82 31.07 14.17
CA VAL A 28 -30.36 30.12 15.15
C VAL A 28 -29.22 29.23 15.58
N ARG A 29 -29.12 29.01 16.89
CA ARG A 29 -28.20 28.06 17.47
C ARG A 29 -28.80 26.66 17.38
N ILE A 30 -28.00 25.73 16.90
CA ILE A 30 -28.40 24.33 16.72
C ILE A 30 -27.40 23.46 17.48
N THR A 31 -27.92 22.59 18.34
CA THR A 31 -27.16 21.47 18.91
C THR A 31 -27.07 20.38 17.86
N VAL A 32 -25.85 20.09 17.40
CA VAL A 32 -25.61 19.20 16.27
C VAL A 32 -25.79 17.75 16.72
N LEU A 33 -26.68 17.02 16.06
CA LEU A 33 -26.87 15.59 16.28
C LEU A 33 -25.97 14.77 15.36
N ALA A 34 -25.93 15.13 14.07
CA ALA A 34 -25.12 14.44 13.08
C ALA A 34 -24.74 15.37 11.91
N THR A 35 -23.59 15.12 11.30
CA THR A 35 -23.13 15.74 10.06
C THR A 35 -22.45 14.70 9.20
N GLY A 36 -22.61 14.80 7.88
CA GLY A 36 -22.03 13.83 6.95
C GLY A 36 -20.58 14.14 6.57
N VAL A 37 -19.74 13.11 6.51
CA VAL A 37 -18.36 13.20 5.98
C VAL A 37 -18.39 13.01 4.45
N HIS A 38 -19.15 13.85 3.76
CA HIS A 38 -19.37 13.75 2.31
C HIS A 38 -18.08 14.03 1.53
N GLN A 39 -18.03 13.68 0.24
CA GLN A 39 -16.85 13.92 -0.60
C GLN A 39 -16.45 15.40 -0.65
N VAL A 40 -17.43 16.32 -0.70
CA VAL A 40 -17.18 17.77 -0.61
C VAL A 40 -16.55 18.17 0.73
N VAL A 41 -16.97 17.55 1.84
CA VAL A 41 -16.42 17.81 3.18
C VAL A 41 -14.97 17.35 3.25
N ARG A 42 -14.67 16.14 2.77
CA ARG A 42 -13.31 15.59 2.69
C ARG A 42 -12.40 16.47 1.82
N SER A 43 -12.90 16.89 0.66
CA SER A 43 -12.15 17.76 -0.26
C SER A 43 -11.90 19.16 0.31
N ARG A 44 -12.86 19.72 1.06
CA ARG A 44 -12.71 21.01 1.76
C ARG A 44 -11.74 20.91 2.93
N ALA A 45 -11.82 19.85 3.73
CA ALA A 45 -10.88 19.60 4.82
C ALA A 45 -9.43 19.46 4.30
N ALA A 46 -9.25 18.88 3.12
CA ALA A 46 -7.95 18.75 2.46
C ALA A 46 -7.46 20.05 1.76
N GLY A 47 -8.26 21.11 1.72
CA GLY A 47 -7.93 22.35 1.00
C GLY A 47 -7.94 22.22 -0.53
N LYS A 48 -8.50 21.12 -1.07
CA LYS A 48 -8.47 20.80 -2.51
C LYS A 48 -9.75 21.22 -3.24
N HIS A 49 -10.83 21.50 -2.50
CA HIS A 49 -12.07 21.98 -3.12
C HIS A 49 -11.94 23.48 -3.42
N TYR A 50 -12.41 23.94 -4.58
CA TYR A 50 -12.37 25.37 -4.94
C TYR A 50 -13.17 26.27 -3.97
N SER A 51 -14.08 25.68 -3.20
CA SER A 51 -14.86 26.38 -2.16
C SER A 51 -14.26 26.26 -0.75
N SER A 52 -13.03 25.76 -0.59
CA SER A 52 -12.38 25.66 0.72
C SER A 52 -12.19 27.06 1.31
N GLY A 53 -12.41 27.22 2.61
CA GLY A 53 -12.30 28.50 3.30
C GLY A 53 -10.84 28.93 3.55
N LYS A 54 -10.63 29.84 4.51
CA LYS A 54 -9.29 30.14 5.05
C LYS A 54 -9.02 29.26 6.29
N LEU A 55 -7.74 29.08 6.61
CA LEU A 55 -7.34 28.49 7.89
C LEU A 55 -7.47 29.52 9.02
N PRO A 56 -7.81 29.10 10.26
CA PRO A 56 -8.25 27.75 10.61
C PRO A 56 -9.63 27.42 10.03
N HIS A 57 -9.79 26.23 9.46
CA HIS A 57 -10.99 25.82 8.74
C HIS A 57 -11.77 24.76 9.52
N VAL A 58 -13.05 25.03 9.82
CA VAL A 58 -13.98 24.04 10.35
C VAL A 58 -14.60 23.29 9.17
N PRO A 59 -14.41 21.96 9.05
CA PRO A 59 -15.03 21.19 7.97
C PRO A 59 -16.55 21.01 8.17
N GLY A 60 -17.20 20.50 7.13
CA GLY A 60 -18.64 20.28 7.10
C GLY A 60 -19.36 21.27 6.20
N VAL A 61 -20.50 20.84 5.65
CA VAL A 61 -21.33 21.65 4.74
C VAL A 61 -22.84 21.54 5.04
N ASP A 62 -23.23 20.56 5.84
CA ASP A 62 -24.61 20.27 6.21
C ASP A 62 -24.66 19.56 7.57
N GLY A 63 -25.86 19.41 8.12
CA GLY A 63 -26.09 18.62 9.31
C GLY A 63 -27.56 18.56 9.70
N VAL A 64 -27.82 17.74 10.72
CA VAL A 64 -29.12 17.59 11.39
C VAL A 64 -28.91 17.75 12.89
N GLY A 65 -29.87 18.36 13.57
CA GLY A 65 -29.70 18.83 14.93
C GLY A 65 -30.89 19.64 15.43
N GLU A 66 -30.90 19.90 16.72
CA GLU A 66 -32.04 20.47 17.44
C GLU A 66 -31.78 21.94 17.74
N THR A 67 -32.75 22.79 17.43
CA THR A 67 -32.73 24.21 17.82
C THR A 67 -33.03 24.36 19.32
N ASP A 68 -32.69 25.50 19.91
CA ASP A 68 -32.90 25.74 21.35
C ASP A 68 -34.38 25.68 21.80
N ASP A 69 -35.34 25.80 20.88
CA ASP A 69 -36.78 25.64 21.09
C ASP A 69 -37.29 24.19 20.87
N GLY A 70 -36.38 23.23 20.63
CA GLY A 70 -36.67 21.80 20.53
C GLY A 70 -37.07 21.31 19.14
N GLN A 71 -36.96 22.15 18.10
CA GLN A 71 -37.31 21.76 16.73
C GLN A 71 -36.16 20.99 16.06
N MET A 72 -36.47 19.82 15.48
CA MET A 72 -35.53 19.10 14.65
C MET A 72 -35.40 19.72 13.26
N VAL A 73 -34.17 20.07 12.89
CA VAL A 73 -33.89 20.78 11.63
C VAL A 73 -32.75 20.14 10.85
N TYR A 74 -32.82 20.28 9.54
CA TYR A 74 -31.69 20.11 8.63
C TYR A 74 -31.19 21.49 8.21
N TRP A 75 -29.87 21.64 8.07
CA TRP A 75 -29.29 22.86 7.49
C TRP A 75 -28.21 22.54 6.47
N PHE A 76 -27.99 23.51 5.58
CA PHE A 76 -26.88 23.51 4.65
C PHE A 76 -26.14 24.85 4.71
N SER A 77 -24.82 24.82 4.88
CA SER A 77 -23.99 26.02 4.92
C SER A 77 -22.62 25.76 4.30
N MET A 78 -22.28 26.54 3.27
CA MET A 78 -20.92 26.55 2.70
C MET A 78 -20.05 27.66 3.30
N GLU A 79 -20.68 28.61 4.00
CA GLU A 79 -20.06 29.78 4.64
C GLU A 79 -19.37 29.40 5.96
N ARG A 80 -19.95 28.45 6.70
CA ARG A 80 -19.47 27.99 8.02
C ARG A 80 -19.33 26.47 8.04
N GLY A 81 -18.33 25.98 8.76
CA GLY A 81 -18.20 24.55 9.03
C GLY A 81 -19.29 24.04 9.96
N THR A 82 -19.64 22.77 9.81
CA THR A 82 -20.77 22.15 10.52
C THR A 82 -20.34 21.03 11.47
N MET A 83 -19.05 20.67 11.50
CA MET A 83 -18.49 19.67 12.41
C MET A 83 -18.15 20.26 13.77
N ALA A 84 -19.17 20.59 14.56
CA ALA A 84 -19.05 21.09 15.93
C ALA A 84 -20.21 20.57 16.79
N ASP A 85 -20.10 20.64 18.12
CA ASP A 85 -21.19 20.28 19.04
C ASP A 85 -22.40 21.23 18.86
N ARG A 86 -22.11 22.50 18.55
CA ARG A 86 -23.09 23.56 18.35
C ARG A 86 -22.69 24.46 17.20
N VAL A 87 -23.67 24.90 16.42
CA VAL A 87 -23.46 25.79 15.27
C VAL A 87 -24.50 26.92 15.27
N ASN A 88 -24.08 28.13 14.91
CA ASN A 88 -24.99 29.23 14.63
C ASN A 88 -25.17 29.34 13.11
N ILE A 89 -26.39 29.11 12.65
CA ILE A 89 -26.74 29.05 11.22
C ILE A 89 -27.79 30.12 10.90
N PRO A 90 -27.65 30.90 9.80
CA PRO A 90 -28.67 31.85 9.38
C PRO A 90 -30.02 31.17 9.14
N LYS A 91 -31.12 31.78 9.61
CA LYS A 91 -32.49 31.24 9.47
C LYS A 91 -32.83 30.78 8.04
N ARG A 92 -32.37 31.52 7.03
CA ARG A 92 -32.56 31.19 5.59
C ARG A 92 -32.03 29.82 5.16
N ASN A 93 -31.03 29.29 5.87
CA ASN A 93 -30.32 28.05 5.56
C ASN A 93 -30.86 26.82 6.32
N ILE A 94 -31.88 27.03 7.15
CA ILE A 94 -32.47 26.00 8.01
C ILE A 94 -33.80 25.56 7.41
N ARG A 95 -34.10 24.27 7.48
CA ARG A 95 -35.39 23.68 7.13
C ARG A 95 -35.83 22.70 8.21
N PRO A 96 -37.12 22.68 8.60
CA PRO A 96 -37.65 21.63 9.45
C PRO A 96 -37.37 20.26 8.85
N LEU A 97 -36.85 19.32 9.65
CA LEU A 97 -36.70 17.95 9.21
C LEU A 97 -38.08 17.27 9.21
N PRO A 98 -38.54 16.71 8.09
CA PRO A 98 -39.85 16.03 8.04
C PRO A 98 -39.94 14.85 9.01
N GLU A 99 -41.13 14.55 9.53
CA GLU A 99 -41.36 13.33 10.33
C GLU A 99 -41.21 12.06 9.47
N GLY A 100 -40.32 11.16 9.90
CA GLY A 100 -40.11 9.86 9.26
C GLY A 100 -38.66 9.38 9.22
N PRO A 101 -37.74 10.06 8.50
CA PRO A 101 -36.36 9.61 8.39
C PRO A 101 -35.63 9.72 9.73
N ASP A 102 -34.86 8.68 10.07
CA ASP A 102 -33.87 8.75 11.15
C ASP A 102 -32.96 9.98 10.91
N PRO A 103 -32.84 10.91 11.88
CA PRO A 103 -31.99 12.09 11.77
C PRO A 103 -30.54 11.80 11.33
N VAL A 104 -29.98 10.65 11.73
CA VAL A 104 -28.64 10.21 11.30
C VAL A 104 -28.64 9.80 9.83
N GLN A 105 -29.66 9.05 9.38
CA GLN A 105 -29.85 8.74 7.97
C GLN A 105 -29.98 10.01 7.14
N ALA A 106 -30.81 10.96 7.57
CA ALA A 106 -30.99 12.25 6.92
C ALA A 106 -29.64 13.00 6.73
N ALA A 107 -28.84 13.13 7.79
CA ALA A 107 -27.52 13.76 7.71
C ALA A 107 -26.56 13.05 6.73
N GLY A 108 -26.68 11.73 6.58
CA GLY A 108 -25.85 10.95 5.67
C GLY A 108 -26.28 11.01 4.20
N ILE A 109 -27.55 11.28 3.90
CA ILE A 109 -28.11 11.12 2.54
C ILE A 109 -28.53 12.42 1.87
N ILE A 110 -28.89 13.48 2.60
CA ILE A 110 -29.47 14.69 1.98
C ILE A 110 -28.46 15.37 1.04
N ASN A 111 -27.20 15.56 1.43
CA ASN A 111 -26.20 16.15 0.53
C ASN A 111 -25.87 15.26 -0.69
N PRO A 112 -25.66 13.94 -0.54
CA PRO A 112 -25.60 13.03 -1.67
C PRO A 112 -26.83 13.13 -2.59
N ALA A 113 -28.04 13.20 -2.03
CA ALA A 113 -29.29 13.35 -2.77
C ALA A 113 -29.34 14.66 -3.56
N LEU A 114 -28.95 15.74 -2.91
CA LEU A 114 -28.89 17.08 -3.49
C LEU A 114 -28.01 17.14 -4.74
N SER A 115 -26.90 16.39 -4.77
CA SER A 115 -26.00 16.35 -5.92
C SER A 115 -26.69 15.90 -7.21
N SER A 116 -27.45 14.79 -7.14
CA SER A 116 -28.25 14.28 -8.26
C SER A 116 -29.51 15.09 -8.50
N TRP A 117 -30.14 15.61 -7.44
CA TRP A 117 -31.36 16.41 -7.54
C TRP A 117 -31.13 17.68 -8.35
N MET A 118 -30.08 18.43 -8.00
CA MET A 118 -29.69 19.62 -8.75
C MET A 118 -29.26 19.26 -10.18
N ALA A 119 -28.56 18.14 -10.37
CA ALA A 119 -28.20 17.67 -11.70
C ALA A 119 -29.45 17.44 -12.59
N PHE A 120 -30.48 16.77 -12.07
CA PHE A 120 -31.74 16.59 -12.81
C PHE A 120 -32.49 17.90 -13.00
N LYS A 121 -32.82 18.62 -11.92
CA LYS A 121 -33.74 19.77 -11.97
C LYS A 121 -33.17 20.97 -12.73
N THR A 122 -31.87 21.25 -12.62
CA THR A 122 -31.28 22.49 -13.18
C THR A 122 -30.31 22.24 -14.33
N ARG A 123 -29.76 21.03 -14.46
CA ARG A 123 -28.74 20.71 -15.47
C ARG A 123 -29.22 19.84 -16.60
N THR A 124 -30.39 19.20 -16.47
CA THR A 124 -31.07 18.55 -17.61
C THR A 124 -32.22 19.42 -18.14
N LYS A 125 -32.58 19.25 -19.40
CA LYS A 125 -33.74 19.90 -20.05
C LYS A 125 -34.51 18.89 -20.88
N ASP A 126 -35.82 19.08 -21.00
CA ASP A 126 -36.68 18.35 -21.95
C ASP A 126 -36.54 16.82 -21.85
N LEU A 127 -36.43 16.28 -20.62
CA LEU A 127 -36.36 14.83 -20.42
C LEU A 127 -37.68 14.17 -20.80
N PRO A 128 -37.65 13.06 -21.57
CA PRO A 128 -38.87 12.33 -21.88
C PRO A 128 -39.44 11.67 -20.61
N ALA A 129 -40.76 11.49 -20.55
CA ALA A 129 -41.48 10.93 -19.39
C ALA A 129 -40.99 9.54 -18.94
N HIS A 130 -40.26 8.83 -19.79
CA HIS A 130 -39.68 7.51 -19.54
C HIS A 130 -38.21 7.46 -19.95
N PHE A 131 -37.43 8.43 -19.47
CA PHE A 131 -36.03 8.56 -19.81
C PHE A 131 -35.18 7.40 -19.29
N THR A 132 -34.04 7.21 -19.94
CA THR A 132 -32.96 6.30 -19.55
C THR A 132 -31.80 7.12 -18.99
N VAL A 133 -31.30 6.73 -17.81
CA VAL A 133 -30.15 7.36 -17.17
C VAL A 133 -29.02 6.37 -16.92
N LEU A 134 -27.80 6.80 -17.20
CA LEU A 134 -26.56 6.15 -16.77
C LEU A 134 -26.00 6.88 -15.55
N ILE A 135 -25.70 6.16 -14.48
CA ILE A 135 -25.06 6.68 -13.27
C ILE A 135 -23.64 6.12 -13.20
N VAL A 136 -22.63 6.94 -13.50
CA VAL A 136 -21.21 6.56 -13.43
C VAL A 136 -20.71 6.81 -12.01
N GLY A 137 -20.31 5.74 -11.33
CA GLY A 137 -20.06 5.75 -9.88
C GLY A 137 -21.26 5.30 -9.06
N ALA A 138 -22.09 4.39 -9.59
CA ALA A 138 -23.34 3.92 -8.97
C ALA A 138 -23.17 3.31 -7.57
N THR A 139 -21.99 2.77 -7.25
CA THR A 139 -21.68 2.17 -5.94
C THR A 139 -21.26 3.20 -4.89
N SER A 140 -21.16 4.49 -5.23
CA SER A 140 -20.88 5.56 -4.25
C SER A 140 -22.14 5.93 -3.46
N ALA A 141 -21.99 6.65 -2.33
CA ALA A 141 -23.14 7.15 -1.57
C ALA A 141 -24.08 8.01 -2.44
N SER A 142 -23.51 8.98 -3.18
CA SER A 142 -24.26 9.81 -4.14
C SER A 142 -24.86 8.99 -5.27
N GLY A 143 -24.14 8.01 -5.81
CA GLY A 143 -24.62 7.13 -6.87
C GLY A 143 -25.83 6.28 -6.44
N ARG A 144 -25.77 5.67 -5.25
CA ARG A 144 -26.89 4.86 -4.72
C ARG A 144 -28.15 5.70 -4.52
N VAL A 145 -27.99 6.90 -3.98
CA VAL A 145 -29.11 7.82 -3.80
C VAL A 145 -29.65 8.32 -5.15
N ALA A 146 -28.77 8.59 -6.12
CA ALA A 146 -29.16 9.01 -7.46
C ALA A 146 -30.03 7.96 -8.18
N ILE A 147 -29.85 6.66 -7.92
CA ILE A 147 -30.72 5.59 -8.45
C ILE A 147 -32.16 5.80 -7.97
N SER A 148 -32.35 6.00 -6.67
CA SER A 148 -33.68 6.19 -6.07
C SER A 148 -34.35 7.47 -6.58
N LEU A 149 -33.59 8.56 -6.68
CA LEU A 149 -34.09 9.84 -7.20
C LEU A 149 -34.43 9.76 -8.70
N ALA A 150 -33.62 9.07 -9.50
CA ALA A 150 -33.94 8.87 -10.91
C ALA A 150 -35.29 8.16 -11.09
N ARG A 151 -35.56 7.12 -10.29
CA ARG A 151 -36.86 6.42 -10.30
C ARG A 151 -38.01 7.32 -9.87
N ALA A 152 -37.83 8.08 -8.79
CA ALA A 152 -38.84 9.02 -8.31
C ALA A 152 -39.18 10.10 -9.36
N LEU A 153 -38.20 10.46 -10.20
CA LEU A 153 -38.36 11.41 -11.31
C LEU A 153 -38.91 10.80 -12.61
N GLY A 154 -39.22 9.49 -12.63
CA GLY A 154 -39.83 8.83 -13.78
C GLY A 154 -38.86 8.08 -14.72
N ALA A 155 -37.61 7.86 -14.31
CA ALA A 155 -36.66 7.07 -15.10
C ALA A 155 -37.17 5.62 -15.27
N LYS A 156 -37.51 5.25 -16.50
CA LYS A 156 -37.93 3.89 -16.84
C LYS A 156 -36.76 2.93 -16.83
N ARG A 157 -35.57 3.40 -17.23
CA ARG A 157 -34.35 2.59 -17.26
C ARG A 157 -33.20 3.28 -16.52
N VAL A 158 -32.65 2.63 -15.49
CA VAL A 158 -31.50 3.10 -14.71
C VAL A 158 -30.35 2.12 -14.87
N ILE A 159 -29.27 2.59 -15.49
CA ILE A 159 -28.05 1.81 -15.73
C ILE A 159 -26.97 2.31 -14.78
N GLY A 160 -26.30 1.41 -14.06
CA GLY A 160 -25.21 1.76 -13.15
C GLY A 160 -23.86 1.35 -13.71
N ALA A 161 -22.87 2.24 -13.62
CA ALA A 161 -21.49 1.93 -13.90
C ALA A 161 -20.64 2.02 -12.63
N GLY A 162 -19.84 0.99 -12.37
CA GLY A 162 -19.04 0.88 -11.15
C GLY A 162 -18.02 -0.26 -11.24
N ARG A 163 -17.03 -0.27 -10.35
CA ARG A 163 -15.99 -1.31 -10.31
C ARG A 163 -16.47 -2.58 -9.60
N ASN A 164 -17.33 -2.44 -8.60
CA ASN A 164 -17.79 -3.57 -7.78
C ASN A 164 -19.10 -4.15 -8.33
N LYS A 165 -18.99 -5.20 -9.14
CA LYS A 165 -20.14 -5.91 -9.73
C LYS A 165 -21.12 -6.40 -8.66
N THR A 166 -20.61 -7.03 -7.61
CA THR A 166 -21.43 -7.63 -6.54
C THR A 166 -22.27 -6.59 -5.81
N ILE A 167 -21.73 -5.40 -5.54
CA ILE A 167 -22.54 -4.31 -4.97
C ILE A 167 -23.59 -3.85 -5.97
N MET A 168 -23.25 -3.68 -7.25
CA MET A 168 -24.22 -3.23 -8.27
C MET A 168 -25.41 -4.18 -8.44
N GLU A 169 -25.20 -5.48 -8.28
CA GLU A 169 -26.28 -6.50 -8.33
C GLU A 169 -27.33 -6.28 -7.22
N THR A 170 -26.97 -5.63 -6.10
CA THR A 170 -27.91 -5.34 -5.01
C THR A 170 -28.62 -3.99 -5.15
N LEU A 171 -28.37 -3.22 -6.21
CA LEU A 171 -28.86 -1.83 -6.34
C LEU A 171 -30.15 -1.67 -7.16
N GLY A 172 -30.77 -2.77 -7.62
CA GLY A 172 -32.01 -2.71 -8.39
C GLY A 172 -31.89 -1.96 -9.74
N LEU A 173 -30.72 -2.09 -10.38
CA LEU A 173 -30.41 -1.50 -11.69
C LEU A 173 -31.00 -2.34 -12.83
N ASP A 174 -31.45 -1.71 -13.92
CA ASP A 174 -31.92 -2.42 -15.13
C ASP A 174 -30.76 -2.81 -16.07
N GLY A 175 -29.58 -2.28 -15.80
CA GLY A 175 -28.36 -2.56 -16.55
C GLY A 175 -27.14 -2.19 -15.73
N THR A 176 -26.05 -2.93 -15.94
CA THR A 176 -24.79 -2.71 -15.22
C THR A 176 -23.64 -2.67 -16.21
N VAL A 177 -22.72 -1.72 -16.01
CA VAL A 177 -21.42 -1.70 -16.68
C VAL A 177 -20.32 -1.81 -15.64
N VAL A 178 -19.49 -2.85 -15.74
CA VAL A 178 -18.35 -3.03 -14.85
C VAL A 178 -17.19 -2.21 -15.40
N ILE A 179 -16.80 -1.17 -14.68
CA ILE A 179 -15.64 -0.34 -15.04
C ILE A 179 -14.38 -1.18 -14.80
N ALA A 180 -13.60 -1.40 -15.84
CA ALA A 180 -12.34 -2.14 -15.77
C ALA A 180 -11.25 -1.28 -15.12
N ASP A 181 -10.19 -1.93 -14.64
CA ASP A 181 -9.05 -1.23 -14.03
C ASP A 181 -8.34 -0.31 -15.03
N LYS A 182 -8.25 -0.76 -16.28
CA LYS A 182 -7.92 0.09 -17.42
C LYS A 182 -9.20 0.61 -18.07
N PRO A 183 -9.42 1.94 -18.08
CA PRO A 183 -10.61 2.55 -18.63
C PRO A 183 -10.96 2.07 -20.05
N GLU A 184 -9.98 1.93 -20.92
CA GLU A 184 -10.09 1.48 -22.32
C GLU A 184 -10.60 0.03 -22.48
N GLU A 185 -10.46 -0.80 -21.46
CA GLU A 185 -10.95 -2.19 -21.44
C GLU A 185 -12.41 -2.28 -20.97
N THR A 186 -13.02 -1.17 -20.53
CA THR A 186 -14.42 -1.15 -20.08
C THR A 186 -15.35 -1.39 -21.27
N ASP A 187 -16.18 -2.43 -21.18
CA ASP A 187 -17.18 -2.76 -22.20
C ASP A 187 -18.46 -1.93 -22.02
N TRP A 188 -18.63 -0.95 -22.91
CA TRP A 188 -19.82 -0.09 -22.98
C TRP A 188 -20.88 -0.59 -23.99
N SER A 189 -20.68 -1.75 -24.61
CA SER A 189 -21.54 -2.24 -25.70
C SER A 189 -23.00 -2.45 -25.27
N ALA A 190 -23.23 -2.83 -24.01
CA ALA A 190 -24.54 -3.08 -23.43
C ALA A 190 -25.34 -1.81 -23.05
N LEU A 191 -24.73 -0.62 -23.19
CA LEU A 191 -25.33 0.64 -22.74
C LEU A 191 -26.59 1.01 -23.54
N GLY A 192 -26.53 0.89 -24.87
CA GLY A 192 -27.61 1.29 -25.78
C GLY A 192 -27.86 2.80 -25.80
N ASP A 193 -29.11 3.19 -26.08
CA ASP A 193 -29.55 4.60 -26.05
C ASP A 193 -29.69 5.10 -24.61
N VAL A 194 -29.18 6.31 -24.35
CA VAL A 194 -29.20 6.96 -23.03
C VAL A 194 -29.58 8.42 -23.19
N ASP A 195 -30.53 8.90 -22.39
CA ASP A 195 -31.00 10.30 -22.41
C ASP A 195 -30.14 11.18 -21.49
N VAL A 196 -29.72 10.65 -20.33
CA VAL A 196 -28.91 11.38 -19.33
C VAL A 196 -27.75 10.54 -18.81
N ILE A 197 -26.58 11.15 -18.65
CA ILE A 197 -25.43 10.56 -17.96
C ILE A 197 -25.12 11.44 -16.74
N LEU A 198 -25.24 10.89 -15.54
CA LEU A 198 -24.75 11.50 -14.31
C LEU A 198 -23.39 10.92 -13.96
N ASP A 199 -22.36 11.76 -13.95
CA ASP A 199 -20.98 11.29 -13.78
C ASP A 199 -20.33 11.81 -12.49
N TYR A 200 -20.05 10.87 -11.58
CA TYR A 200 -19.33 11.11 -10.33
C TYR A 200 -17.84 10.75 -10.41
N VAL A 201 -17.40 10.14 -11.51
CA VAL A 201 -16.07 9.53 -11.67
C VAL A 201 -15.14 10.41 -12.48
N TYR A 202 -15.60 10.91 -13.63
CA TYR A 202 -14.84 11.72 -14.58
C TYR A 202 -13.53 11.06 -15.09
N GLY A 203 -12.69 11.85 -15.76
CA GLY A 203 -11.36 11.45 -16.19
C GLY A 203 -11.37 10.44 -17.34
N PRO A 204 -10.36 9.55 -17.41
CA PRO A 204 -10.20 8.63 -18.55
C PRO A 204 -11.37 7.66 -18.76
N VAL A 205 -12.06 7.26 -17.68
CA VAL A 205 -13.29 6.44 -17.77
C VAL A 205 -14.35 7.14 -18.61
N THR A 206 -14.53 8.44 -18.37
CA THR A 206 -15.50 9.27 -19.09
C THR A 206 -15.08 9.51 -20.52
N ALA A 207 -13.79 9.70 -20.78
CA ALA A 207 -13.28 9.82 -22.16
C ALA A 207 -13.65 8.57 -22.97
N HIS A 208 -13.39 7.38 -22.40
CA HIS A 208 -13.70 6.12 -23.05
C HIS A 208 -15.20 5.85 -23.19
N LEU A 209 -15.99 6.16 -22.15
CA LEU A 209 -17.45 6.12 -22.20
C LEU A 209 -17.99 6.98 -23.36
N LEU A 210 -17.60 8.25 -23.40
CA LEU A 210 -18.08 9.17 -24.41
C LEU A 210 -17.61 8.76 -25.81
N ALA A 211 -16.39 8.23 -25.96
CA ALA A 211 -15.90 7.67 -27.23
C ALA A 211 -16.68 6.43 -27.66
N SER A 212 -17.07 5.56 -26.72
CA SER A 212 -17.76 4.29 -26.97
C SER A 212 -19.29 4.42 -27.07
N LEU A 213 -19.86 5.57 -26.68
CA LEU A 213 -21.31 5.80 -26.67
C LEU A 213 -21.96 5.63 -28.06
N LYS A 214 -22.92 4.71 -28.20
CA LYS A 214 -23.64 4.48 -29.48
C LYS A 214 -25.08 5.00 -29.47
N SER A 215 -25.41 5.90 -28.55
CA SER A 215 -26.74 6.49 -28.40
C SER A 215 -27.14 7.27 -29.66
N ARG A 216 -28.35 7.00 -30.17
CA ARG A 216 -28.99 7.73 -31.27
C ARG A 216 -29.84 8.90 -30.78
N ARG A 217 -30.08 8.98 -29.47
CA ARG A 217 -30.85 10.06 -28.82
C ARG A 217 -29.95 11.23 -28.47
N ALA A 218 -30.55 12.40 -28.29
CA ALA A 218 -29.85 13.53 -27.69
C ALA A 218 -29.49 13.18 -26.25
N THR A 219 -28.18 13.07 -25.95
CA THR A 219 -27.69 12.67 -24.63
C THR A 219 -27.18 13.87 -23.86
N GLN A 220 -27.67 14.05 -22.63
CA GLN A 220 -27.22 15.09 -21.71
C GLN A 220 -26.27 14.52 -20.68
N TYR A 221 -24.99 14.87 -20.81
CA TYR A 221 -23.95 14.51 -19.86
C TYR A 221 -23.81 15.61 -18.79
N VAL A 222 -23.92 15.21 -17.53
CA VAL A 222 -23.79 16.08 -16.36
C VAL A 222 -22.62 15.62 -15.51
N HIS A 223 -21.58 16.44 -15.47
CA HIS A 223 -20.42 16.26 -14.60
C HIS A 223 -20.74 16.71 -13.17
N ILE A 224 -20.65 15.80 -12.21
CA ILE A 224 -20.94 16.06 -10.80
C ILE A 224 -19.69 15.89 -9.93
N GLY A 225 -18.86 14.89 -10.23
CA GLY A 225 -17.68 14.57 -9.42
C GLY A 225 -16.52 14.04 -10.25
N ALA A 226 -15.32 14.09 -9.67
CA ALA A 226 -14.05 13.83 -10.34
C ALA A 226 -13.20 12.78 -9.60
N LEU A 227 -13.80 11.64 -9.20
CA LEU A 227 -13.13 10.62 -8.38
C LEU A 227 -11.88 10.00 -9.05
N SER A 228 -11.88 9.85 -10.38
CA SER A 228 -10.82 9.21 -11.17
C SER A 228 -9.80 10.17 -11.76
N GLY A 229 -10.01 11.49 -11.66
CA GLY A 229 -9.12 12.50 -12.22
C GLY A 229 -9.82 13.83 -12.45
N GLN A 230 -9.07 14.93 -12.42
CA GLN A 230 -9.58 16.29 -12.62
C GLN A 230 -9.64 16.69 -14.11
N ASP A 231 -8.84 16.02 -14.95
CA ASP A 231 -8.69 16.37 -16.36
C ASP A 231 -9.32 15.32 -17.26
N LEU A 232 -9.87 15.78 -18.38
CA LEU A 232 -10.48 14.95 -19.42
C LEU A 232 -9.86 15.30 -20.78
N LEU A 233 -9.12 14.36 -21.37
CA LEU A 233 -8.69 14.47 -22.76
C LEU A 233 -9.76 13.86 -23.66
N LEU A 234 -10.59 14.71 -24.28
CA LEU A 234 -11.69 14.27 -25.15
C LEU A 234 -11.37 14.55 -26.63
N PRO A 235 -11.26 13.52 -27.49
CA PRO A 235 -11.04 13.75 -28.92
C PRO A 235 -12.19 14.53 -29.56
N GLY A 236 -11.88 15.59 -30.32
CA GLY A 236 -12.90 16.42 -30.97
C GLY A 236 -13.82 15.67 -31.95
N ALA A 237 -13.39 14.51 -32.44
CA ALA A 237 -14.23 13.61 -33.24
C ALA A 237 -15.47 13.11 -32.46
N VAL A 238 -15.36 12.93 -31.14
CA VAL A 238 -16.48 12.50 -30.28
C VAL A 238 -17.57 13.57 -30.26
N LEU A 239 -17.20 14.84 -30.13
CA LEU A 239 -18.16 15.95 -30.12
C LEU A 239 -18.83 16.13 -31.49
N ARG A 240 -18.11 15.93 -32.60
CA ARG A 240 -18.67 16.05 -33.95
C ARG A 240 -19.55 14.88 -34.37
N SER A 241 -19.33 13.69 -33.80
CA SER A 241 -20.02 12.46 -34.20
C SER A 241 -21.26 12.14 -33.36
N LYS A 242 -21.53 12.88 -32.28
CA LYS A 242 -22.57 12.54 -31.30
C LYS A 242 -23.43 13.74 -30.95
N ASN A 243 -24.73 13.52 -30.75
CA ASN A 243 -25.65 14.54 -30.27
C ASN A 243 -25.55 14.67 -28.73
N LEU A 244 -24.47 15.32 -28.28
CA LEU A 244 -24.09 15.38 -26.86
C LEU A 244 -24.16 16.81 -26.32
N THR A 245 -24.80 16.99 -25.16
CA THR A 245 -24.69 18.21 -24.35
C THR A 245 -23.84 17.92 -23.11
N ILE A 246 -22.81 18.72 -22.83
CA ILE A 246 -21.93 18.57 -21.66
C ILE A 246 -22.16 19.75 -20.71
N ARG A 247 -22.48 19.48 -19.44
CA ARG A 247 -22.69 20.50 -18.39
C ARG A 247 -22.03 20.07 -17.08
N GLY A 248 -21.48 21.03 -16.33
CA GLY A 248 -21.10 20.83 -14.93
C GLY A 248 -22.27 21.01 -13.97
N SER A 249 -22.22 20.38 -12.81
CA SER A 249 -23.15 20.52 -11.69
C SER A 249 -22.38 20.76 -10.39
N GLY A 250 -22.50 21.97 -9.86
CA GLY A 250 -21.87 22.39 -8.61
C GLY A 250 -22.20 23.86 -8.31
N PRO A 251 -21.84 24.39 -7.13
CA PRO A 251 -22.17 25.76 -6.70
C PRO A 251 -21.81 26.91 -7.67
N GLY A 252 -20.90 26.70 -8.63
CA GLY A 252 -20.61 27.70 -9.68
C GLY A 252 -21.49 27.59 -10.93
N ALA A 253 -22.28 26.52 -11.07
CA ALA A 253 -23.06 26.19 -12.26
C ALA A 253 -24.56 26.41 -12.11
N TRP A 254 -25.05 26.60 -10.89
CA TRP A 254 -26.43 26.92 -10.52
C TRP A 254 -26.42 27.95 -9.39
N ALA A 255 -27.48 28.76 -9.28
CA ALA A 255 -27.57 29.81 -8.28
C ALA A 255 -28.07 29.27 -6.93
N MET A 256 -27.57 29.83 -5.83
CA MET A 256 -27.94 29.37 -4.47
C MET A 256 -29.44 29.48 -4.17
N HIS A 257 -30.15 30.42 -4.79
CA HIS A 257 -31.61 30.55 -4.64
C HIS A 257 -32.37 29.39 -5.32
N GLU A 258 -31.87 28.87 -6.46
CA GLU A 258 -32.45 27.71 -7.14
C GLU A 258 -32.34 26.46 -6.25
N MET A 259 -31.19 26.29 -5.58
CA MET A 259 -30.99 25.24 -4.58
C MET A 259 -31.93 25.40 -3.39
N ALA A 260 -32.05 26.62 -2.85
CA ALA A 260 -32.89 26.90 -1.69
C ALA A 260 -34.39 26.65 -1.94
N GLN A 261 -34.86 26.85 -3.17
CA GLN A 261 -36.24 26.52 -3.58
C GLN A 261 -36.44 25.01 -3.78
N SER A 262 -35.39 24.30 -4.18
CA SER A 262 -35.46 22.87 -4.50
C SER A 262 -35.33 21.94 -3.29
N ILE A 263 -34.91 22.48 -2.14
CA ILE A 263 -34.58 21.67 -0.96
C ILE A 263 -35.82 21.08 -0.27
N ASP A 264 -36.95 21.79 -0.30
CA ASP A 264 -38.19 21.35 0.33
C ASP A 264 -38.79 20.16 -0.44
N GLU A 265 -38.76 20.22 -1.79
CA GLU A 265 -39.11 19.09 -2.66
C GLU A 265 -38.20 17.88 -2.41
N LEU A 266 -36.89 18.12 -2.23
CA LEU A 266 -35.94 17.05 -1.95
C LEU A 266 -36.21 16.38 -0.60
N LEU A 267 -36.41 17.17 0.46
CA LEU A 267 -36.69 16.66 1.80
C LEU A 267 -37.96 15.80 1.84
N ALA A 268 -38.99 16.16 1.06
CA ALA A 268 -40.18 15.34 0.92
C ALA A 268 -39.89 13.97 0.28
N LEU A 269 -38.97 13.91 -0.69
CA LEU A 269 -38.57 12.67 -1.36
C LEU A 269 -37.60 11.82 -0.53
N VAL A 270 -36.83 12.43 0.37
CA VAL A 270 -35.84 11.73 1.20
C VAL A 270 -36.47 10.63 2.05
N LYS A 271 -37.73 10.80 2.47
CA LYS A 271 -38.51 9.77 3.19
C LYS A 271 -38.69 8.47 2.39
N GLY A 272 -38.72 8.55 1.06
CA GLY A 272 -38.87 7.40 0.18
C GLY A 272 -37.55 6.74 -0.24
N ILE A 273 -36.40 7.27 0.21
CA ILE A 273 -35.09 6.71 -0.12
C ILE A 273 -34.81 5.56 0.87
N PRO A 274 -34.47 4.35 0.38
CA PRO A 274 -34.09 3.24 1.26
C PRO A 274 -32.90 3.60 2.15
N GLU A 275 -32.90 3.09 3.38
CA GLU A 275 -31.80 3.30 4.32
C GLU A 275 -30.45 2.96 3.69
N GLN A 276 -29.48 3.85 3.91
CA GLN A 276 -28.13 3.68 3.39
C GLN A 276 -27.23 3.08 4.47
N PRO A 277 -26.22 2.29 4.08
CA PRO A 277 -25.23 1.79 5.02
C PRO A 277 -24.35 2.95 5.51
N ILE A 278 -24.71 3.54 6.66
CA ILE A 278 -24.00 4.65 7.29
C ILE A 278 -23.16 4.12 8.45
N LYS A 279 -21.91 4.61 8.54
CA LYS A 279 -21.04 4.34 9.67
C LYS A 279 -20.98 5.57 10.58
N LEU A 280 -21.37 5.39 11.83
CA LEU A 280 -21.24 6.41 12.86
C LEU A 280 -19.81 6.48 13.41
N ALA A 281 -19.35 7.71 13.65
CA ALA A 281 -18.11 8.01 14.33
C ALA A 281 -18.34 9.22 15.24
N LYS A 282 -17.74 9.22 16.43
CA LYS A 282 -17.84 10.38 17.32
C LYS A 282 -16.95 11.51 16.83
N LEU A 283 -17.31 12.75 17.14
CA LEU A 283 -16.51 13.93 16.79
C LEU A 283 -15.11 13.89 17.44
N GLU A 284 -14.99 13.36 18.67
CA GLU A 284 -13.72 13.14 19.37
C GLU A 284 -12.80 12.13 18.64
N ASP A 285 -13.38 11.18 17.89
CA ASP A 285 -12.65 10.16 17.13
C ASP A 285 -12.17 10.65 15.75
N ILE A 286 -12.33 11.94 15.43
CA ILE A 286 -11.78 12.55 14.20
C ILE A 286 -10.26 12.34 14.10
N GLU A 287 -9.64 12.02 15.25
CA GLU A 287 -8.22 11.75 15.37
C GLU A 287 -7.79 10.29 15.22
N ALA A 288 -8.69 9.34 15.40
CA ALA A 288 -8.40 8.01 15.95
C ALA A 288 -7.75 6.97 15.01
N PHE A 289 -7.12 7.39 13.90
CA PHE A 289 -6.37 6.45 13.05
C PHE A 289 -4.91 6.18 13.45
N SER A 290 -4.39 6.71 14.58
CA SER A 290 -3.29 6.15 15.45
C SER A 290 -2.95 7.17 16.58
N PRO A 291 -2.13 6.87 17.62
CA PRO A 291 -1.65 7.92 18.53
C PRO A 291 -0.76 8.93 17.76
N ARG A 292 -1.33 10.13 17.49
CA ARG A 292 -0.82 11.11 16.52
C ARG A 292 0.56 11.69 16.87
N SER A 293 0.93 11.79 18.15
CA SER A 293 2.21 12.37 18.59
C SER A 293 3.43 11.61 18.04
N CYS A 294 3.31 10.29 17.87
CA CYS A 294 4.40 9.44 17.39
C CYS A 294 4.23 9.02 15.92
N GLN A 295 3.05 9.17 15.31
CA GLN A 295 2.77 8.63 13.97
C GLN A 295 3.68 9.18 12.87
N ARG A 296 3.84 10.51 12.81
CA ARG A 296 4.69 11.17 11.81
C ARG A 296 6.15 10.75 11.98
N PHE A 297 6.61 10.68 13.23
CA PHE A 297 7.96 10.27 13.57
C PHE A 297 8.21 8.78 13.27
N LEU A 298 7.36 7.88 13.76
CA LEU A 298 7.49 6.43 13.56
C LEU A 298 7.39 6.06 12.08
N SER A 299 6.47 6.66 11.33
CA SER A 299 6.38 6.41 9.88
C SER A 299 7.60 6.94 9.12
N TYR A 300 8.18 8.07 9.56
CA TYR A 300 9.41 8.60 8.99
C TYR A 300 10.60 7.67 9.24
N ILE A 301 10.78 7.21 10.48
CA ILE A 301 11.84 6.27 10.86
C ILE A 301 11.66 4.93 10.15
N VAL A 302 10.45 4.37 10.12
CA VAL A 302 10.15 3.14 9.35
C VAL A 302 10.47 3.32 7.87
N GLY A 303 10.15 4.48 7.27
CA GLY A 303 10.49 4.78 5.88
C GLY A 303 12.01 4.77 5.62
N TRP A 304 12.78 5.49 6.43
CA TRP A 304 14.26 5.52 6.33
C TRP A 304 14.88 4.14 6.47
N ILE A 305 14.45 3.40 7.49
CA ILE A 305 14.95 2.06 7.76
C ILE A 305 14.56 1.12 6.61
N SER A 306 13.34 1.20 6.09
CA SER A 306 12.88 0.33 4.99
C SER A 306 13.69 0.55 3.71
N VAL A 307 13.90 1.80 3.29
CA VAL A 307 14.69 2.13 2.09
C VAL A 307 16.10 1.58 2.21
N LEU A 308 16.75 1.84 3.35
CA LEU A 308 18.07 1.31 3.65
C LEU A 308 18.09 -0.23 3.63
N GLY A 309 17.05 -0.83 4.21
CA GLY A 309 16.87 -2.27 4.30
C GLY A 309 16.85 -2.95 2.94
N TRP A 310 16.03 -2.44 2.02
CA TRP A 310 15.89 -2.99 0.68
C TRP A 310 17.13 -2.75 -0.19
N GLN A 311 17.79 -1.61 -0.06
CA GLN A 311 19.03 -1.32 -0.81
C GLN A 311 20.18 -2.26 -0.43
N THR A 312 20.38 -2.43 0.88
CA THR A 312 21.42 -3.32 1.39
C THR A 312 21.06 -4.80 1.18
N GLY A 313 19.76 -5.13 1.22
CA GLY A 313 19.24 -6.44 0.85
C GLY A 313 19.57 -6.83 -0.59
N LEU A 314 19.33 -5.92 -1.55
CA LEU A 314 19.68 -6.16 -2.95
C LEU A 314 21.19 -6.39 -3.14
N ALA A 315 22.03 -5.55 -2.52
CA ALA A 315 23.48 -5.73 -2.55
C ALA A 315 23.92 -7.07 -1.97
N SER A 316 23.26 -7.53 -0.90
CA SER A 316 23.53 -8.83 -0.27
C SER A 316 23.19 -10.00 -1.19
N ILE A 317 22.03 -9.98 -1.85
CA ILE A 317 21.60 -11.06 -2.75
C ILE A 317 22.51 -11.09 -3.99
N ALA A 318 22.85 -9.93 -4.56
CA ALA A 318 23.78 -9.84 -5.67
C ALA A 318 25.20 -10.31 -5.28
N PHE A 319 25.63 -10.02 -4.04
CA PHE A 319 26.86 -10.56 -3.46
C PHE A 319 26.86 -12.09 -3.44
N ILE A 320 25.79 -12.70 -2.94
CA ILE A 320 25.66 -14.17 -2.91
C ILE A 320 25.71 -14.73 -4.33
N ALA A 321 24.94 -14.19 -5.28
CA ALA A 321 24.94 -14.68 -6.66
C ALA A 321 26.33 -14.60 -7.31
N GLY A 322 27.01 -13.46 -7.18
CA GLY A 322 28.34 -13.26 -7.77
C GLY A 322 29.42 -14.14 -7.13
N THR A 323 29.39 -14.29 -5.80
CA THR A 323 30.39 -15.10 -5.10
C THR A 323 30.12 -16.60 -5.16
N LEU A 324 28.88 -17.05 -5.39
CA LEU A 324 28.60 -18.44 -5.76
C LEU A 324 29.23 -18.82 -7.11
N ILE A 325 29.15 -17.93 -8.11
CA ILE A 325 29.86 -18.10 -9.39
C ILE A 325 31.36 -18.21 -9.11
N GLN A 326 31.89 -17.32 -8.26
CA GLN A 326 33.30 -17.34 -7.91
C GLN A 326 33.73 -18.63 -7.19
N GLY A 327 32.90 -19.17 -6.29
CA GLY A 327 33.15 -20.45 -5.62
C GLY A 327 33.19 -21.61 -6.61
N LEU A 328 32.37 -21.60 -7.65
CA LEU A 328 32.45 -22.58 -8.74
C LEU A 328 33.71 -22.43 -9.59
N ILE A 329 34.21 -21.21 -9.80
CA ILE A 329 35.50 -21.00 -10.47
C ILE A 329 36.61 -21.66 -9.66
N VAL A 330 36.64 -21.45 -8.33
CA VAL A 330 37.63 -22.08 -7.44
C VAL A 330 37.53 -23.61 -7.49
N LEU A 331 36.32 -24.17 -7.45
CA LEU A 331 36.12 -25.63 -7.50
C LEU A 331 36.66 -26.23 -8.83
N ASN A 332 36.42 -25.56 -9.95
CA ASN A 332 36.71 -26.08 -11.28
C ASN A 332 38.10 -25.72 -11.80
N ASN A 333 38.70 -24.64 -11.31
CA ASN A 333 40.02 -24.18 -11.72
C ASN A 333 40.99 -24.13 -10.51
N PRO A 334 41.85 -25.14 -10.33
CA PRO A 334 42.76 -25.21 -9.18
C PRO A 334 43.82 -24.09 -9.17
N ASP A 335 44.12 -23.48 -10.32
CA ASP A 335 45.10 -22.41 -10.44
C ASP A 335 44.51 -21.01 -10.18
N TYR A 336 43.19 -20.93 -9.97
CA TYR A 336 42.52 -19.66 -9.75
C TYR A 336 42.72 -19.14 -8.32
N ILE A 337 43.44 -18.02 -8.20
CA ILE A 337 43.63 -17.32 -6.93
C ILE A 337 42.48 -16.33 -6.75
N PHE A 338 41.57 -16.64 -5.82
CA PHE A 338 40.47 -15.76 -5.44
C PHE A 338 40.99 -14.40 -4.98
N GLN A 339 40.46 -13.32 -5.57
CA GLN A 339 40.65 -11.95 -5.10
C GLN A 339 39.29 -11.29 -4.90
N ARG A 340 39.20 -10.36 -3.93
CA ARG A 340 37.93 -9.70 -3.59
C ARG A 340 37.35 -8.89 -4.75
N TRP A 341 38.21 -8.28 -5.57
CA TRP A 341 37.78 -7.50 -6.72
C TRP A 341 37.18 -8.36 -7.83
N HIS A 342 37.60 -9.63 -8.00
CA HIS A 342 36.94 -10.57 -8.91
C HIS A 342 35.47 -10.75 -8.52
N GLY A 343 35.21 -10.97 -7.23
CA GLY A 343 33.86 -11.08 -6.67
C GLY A 343 33.05 -9.80 -6.88
N THR A 344 33.63 -8.64 -6.57
CA THR A 344 32.98 -7.34 -6.80
C THR A 344 32.56 -7.14 -8.26
N LEU A 345 33.40 -7.51 -9.24
CA LEU A 345 33.04 -7.42 -10.65
C LEU A 345 31.90 -8.37 -11.02
N LEU A 346 31.87 -9.59 -10.47
CA LEU A 346 30.75 -10.53 -10.67
C LEU A 346 29.44 -9.99 -10.10
N ILE A 347 29.48 -9.31 -8.95
CA ILE A 347 28.31 -8.63 -8.37
C ILE A 347 27.79 -7.57 -9.34
N ILE A 348 28.66 -6.69 -9.80
CA ILE A 348 28.30 -5.64 -10.76
C ILE A 348 27.73 -6.25 -12.04
N ALA A 349 28.31 -7.35 -12.54
CA ALA A 349 27.82 -8.07 -13.71
C ALA A 349 26.40 -8.63 -13.50
N ILE A 350 26.11 -9.23 -12.34
CA ILE A 350 24.77 -9.73 -11.99
C ILE A 350 23.73 -8.60 -11.95
N VAL A 351 24.05 -7.47 -11.31
CA VAL A 351 23.12 -6.34 -11.23
C VAL A 351 22.95 -5.70 -12.61
N ALA A 352 24.02 -5.55 -13.39
CA ALA A 352 23.95 -5.04 -14.77
C ALA A 352 23.08 -5.94 -15.66
N PHE A 353 23.22 -7.26 -15.54
CA PHE A 353 22.36 -8.23 -16.21
C PHE A 353 20.91 -8.06 -15.77
N ALA A 354 20.64 -7.92 -14.48
CA ALA A 354 19.28 -7.72 -13.97
C ALA A 354 18.65 -6.40 -14.47
N VAL A 355 19.43 -5.32 -14.60
CA VAL A 355 18.99 -4.06 -15.19
C VAL A 355 18.68 -4.22 -16.66
N LEU A 356 19.59 -4.82 -17.44
CA LEU A 356 19.38 -5.10 -18.86
C LEU A 356 18.12 -5.94 -19.05
N PHE A 357 17.97 -6.97 -18.22
CA PHE A 357 16.85 -7.88 -18.27
C PHE A 357 15.53 -7.17 -17.98
N ASN A 358 15.48 -6.42 -16.88
CA ASN A 358 14.30 -5.64 -16.55
C ASN A 358 14.02 -4.56 -17.59
N THR A 359 15.02 -4.02 -18.27
CA THR A 359 14.86 -2.98 -19.30
C THR A 359 14.34 -3.53 -20.64
N VAL A 360 14.87 -4.67 -21.08
CA VAL A 360 14.61 -5.22 -22.42
C VAL A 360 13.52 -6.29 -22.41
N PHE A 361 13.50 -7.14 -21.37
CA PHE A 361 12.64 -8.32 -21.29
C PHE A 361 11.48 -8.18 -20.29
N ALA A 362 11.17 -6.95 -19.82
CA ALA A 362 10.06 -6.68 -18.89
C ALA A 362 8.75 -7.39 -19.25
N LYS A 363 8.39 -7.44 -20.55
CA LYS A 363 7.16 -8.08 -21.03
C LYS A 363 7.11 -9.59 -20.79
N HIS A 364 8.26 -10.23 -20.65
CA HIS A 364 8.40 -11.67 -20.41
C HIS A 364 8.62 -12.01 -18.95
N LEU A 365 8.74 -11.00 -18.07
CA LEU A 365 9.02 -11.19 -16.66
C LEU A 365 8.02 -12.15 -15.98
N PRO A 366 6.68 -12.07 -16.17
CA PRO A 366 5.76 -12.99 -15.51
C PRO A 366 5.95 -14.46 -15.91
N VAL A 367 6.31 -14.72 -17.17
CA VAL A 367 6.57 -16.09 -17.66
C VAL A 367 7.86 -16.62 -17.04
N ILE A 368 8.89 -15.77 -16.97
CA ILE A 368 10.20 -16.15 -16.45
C ILE A 368 10.13 -16.38 -14.94
N GLU A 369 9.38 -15.55 -14.20
CA GLU A 369 9.09 -15.79 -12.78
C GLU A 369 8.37 -17.13 -12.56
N GLY A 370 7.42 -17.49 -13.42
CA GLY A 370 6.78 -18.81 -13.41
C GLY A 370 7.76 -19.96 -13.64
N LEU A 371 8.69 -19.83 -14.60
CA LEU A 371 9.71 -20.85 -14.88
C LEU A 371 10.73 -20.97 -13.75
N VAL A 372 11.15 -19.85 -13.17
CA VAL A 372 12.06 -19.82 -12.01
C VAL A 372 11.40 -20.46 -10.80
N LEU A 373 10.10 -20.23 -10.58
CA LEU A 373 9.37 -20.91 -9.51
C LEU A 373 9.36 -22.43 -9.70
N ILE A 374 9.16 -22.91 -10.93
CA ILE A 374 9.26 -24.34 -11.24
C ILE A 374 10.67 -24.85 -10.98
N LEU A 375 11.70 -24.10 -11.39
CA LEU A 375 13.11 -24.45 -11.12
C LEU A 375 13.42 -24.45 -9.62
N HIS A 376 12.86 -23.53 -8.83
CA HIS A 376 13.02 -23.51 -7.37
C HIS A 376 12.40 -24.76 -6.73
N LEU A 377 11.19 -25.13 -7.15
CA LEU A 377 10.48 -26.29 -6.61
C LEU A 377 11.10 -27.62 -7.04
N LEU A 378 11.41 -27.79 -8.33
CA LEU A 378 11.98 -29.04 -8.85
C LEU A 378 13.49 -29.13 -8.62
N GLY A 379 14.19 -27.99 -8.66
CA GLY A 379 15.62 -27.91 -8.39
C GLY A 379 15.96 -28.29 -6.96
N PHE A 380 15.06 -28.05 -5.99
CA PHE A 380 15.17 -28.62 -4.65
C PHE A 380 15.35 -30.15 -4.69
N PHE A 381 14.52 -30.85 -5.48
CA PHE A 381 14.65 -32.30 -5.67
C PHE A 381 15.93 -32.68 -6.43
N GLY A 382 16.32 -31.85 -7.41
CA GLY A 382 17.58 -31.99 -8.15
C GLY A 382 18.83 -31.86 -7.29
N VAL A 383 18.75 -31.21 -6.12
CA VAL A 383 19.85 -31.14 -5.14
C VAL A 383 19.72 -32.24 -4.09
N ILE A 384 18.55 -32.41 -3.48
CA ILE A 384 18.40 -33.32 -2.34
C ILE A 384 18.56 -34.80 -2.72
N ILE A 385 18.06 -35.23 -3.88
CA ILE A 385 18.08 -36.64 -4.29
C ILE A 385 19.53 -37.11 -4.48
N PRO A 386 20.39 -36.44 -5.26
CA PRO A 386 21.80 -36.81 -5.37
C PRO A 386 22.51 -36.88 -4.02
N LEU A 387 22.25 -35.91 -3.13
CA LEU A 387 22.89 -35.87 -1.82
C LEU A 387 22.52 -37.08 -0.95
N TRP A 388 21.25 -37.48 -0.92
CA TRP A 388 20.83 -38.64 -0.13
C TRP A 388 21.21 -39.99 -0.76
N VAL A 389 21.35 -40.05 -2.08
CA VAL A 389 21.71 -41.28 -2.80
C VAL A 389 23.21 -41.52 -2.78
N LEU A 390 24.02 -40.47 -2.90
CA LEU A 390 25.47 -40.57 -3.12
C LEU A 390 26.29 -40.37 -1.84
N SER A 391 25.81 -39.57 -0.89
CA SER A 391 26.60 -39.21 0.29
C SER A 391 26.61 -40.31 1.36
N PRO A 392 27.76 -40.58 2.00
CA PRO A 392 27.76 -41.22 3.31
C PRO A 392 27.00 -40.35 4.32
N ARG A 393 26.35 -41.01 5.28
CA ARG A 393 25.40 -40.37 6.20
C ARG A 393 25.85 -40.50 7.65
N ASN A 394 25.77 -39.39 8.39
CA ASN A 394 25.86 -39.37 9.84
C ASN A 394 24.70 -40.16 10.47
N THR A 395 24.89 -40.62 11.70
CA THR A 395 23.81 -41.30 12.44
C THR A 395 22.78 -40.29 12.94
N ALA A 396 21.52 -40.72 13.10
CA ALA A 396 20.48 -39.86 13.68
C ALA A 396 20.85 -39.36 15.09
N GLY A 397 21.56 -40.18 15.88
CA GLY A 397 22.10 -39.78 17.18
C GLY A 397 23.02 -38.57 17.06
N THR A 398 24.03 -38.66 16.20
CA THR A 398 24.93 -37.53 15.90
C THR A 398 24.15 -36.28 15.48
N VAL A 399 23.22 -36.42 14.53
CA VAL A 399 22.50 -35.27 13.96
C VAL A 399 21.58 -34.56 14.96
N PHE A 400 20.86 -35.30 15.80
CA PHE A 400 19.84 -34.71 16.68
C PHE A 400 20.30 -34.48 18.12
N THR A 401 21.45 -35.01 18.52
CA THR A 401 21.90 -34.94 19.93
C THR A 401 23.29 -34.36 20.13
N GLN A 402 24.13 -34.31 19.08
CA GLN A 402 25.43 -33.66 19.19
C GLN A 402 25.32 -32.17 18.87
N PHE A 403 25.84 -31.33 19.76
CA PHE A 403 25.86 -29.88 19.61
C PHE A 403 27.30 -29.40 19.69
N ASP A 404 27.80 -28.83 18.60
CA ASP A 404 29.16 -28.32 18.53
C ASP A 404 29.18 -26.79 18.61
N ASN A 405 30.18 -26.24 19.30
CA ASN A 405 30.44 -24.80 19.36
C ASN A 405 31.75 -24.47 18.65
N LEU A 406 31.69 -24.47 17.32
CA LEU A 406 32.86 -24.30 16.46
C LEU A 406 33.30 -22.84 16.29
N ARG A 407 32.54 -21.88 16.86
CA ARG A 407 32.76 -20.44 16.68
C ARG A 407 33.32 -19.75 17.92
N GLY A 408 33.73 -20.52 18.93
CA GLY A 408 34.53 -20.06 20.07
C GLY A 408 33.76 -19.38 21.21
N TRP A 409 32.42 -19.41 21.20
CA TRP A 409 31.60 -18.74 22.22
C TRP A 409 31.78 -19.41 23.60
N PRO A 410 31.61 -18.69 24.73
CA PRO A 410 31.81 -19.29 26.06
C PRO A 410 30.83 -20.41 26.41
N THR A 411 29.64 -20.42 25.81
CA THR A 411 28.61 -21.43 26.05
C THR A 411 27.90 -21.84 24.77
N GLN A 412 27.41 -23.08 24.72
CA GLN A 412 26.60 -23.60 23.62
C GLN A 412 25.33 -22.75 23.41
N GLY A 413 24.73 -22.24 24.50
CA GLY A 413 23.54 -21.40 24.43
C GLY A 413 23.78 -20.12 23.64
N VAL A 414 24.87 -19.39 23.90
CA VAL A 414 25.18 -18.16 23.14
C VAL A 414 25.53 -18.48 21.69
N SER A 415 26.28 -19.56 21.45
CA SER A 415 26.60 -20.04 20.09
C SER A 415 25.32 -20.32 19.29
N PHE A 416 24.33 -20.97 19.91
CA PHE A 416 23.02 -21.20 19.32
C PHE A 416 22.28 -19.89 18.99
N MET A 417 22.27 -18.92 19.91
CA MET A 417 21.60 -17.63 19.67
C MET A 417 22.20 -16.85 18.50
N VAL A 418 23.52 -16.87 18.35
CA VAL A 418 24.21 -16.22 17.23
C VAL A 418 23.95 -17.00 15.92
N GLY A 419 23.93 -18.33 15.97
CA GLY A 419 23.63 -19.18 14.82
C GLY A 419 22.22 -18.97 14.24
N LEU A 420 21.23 -18.69 15.09
CA LEU A 420 19.83 -18.44 14.69
C LEU A 420 19.70 -17.32 13.66
N LEU A 421 20.60 -16.34 13.65
CA LEU A 421 20.54 -15.17 12.78
C LEU A 421 20.54 -15.54 11.28
N THR A 422 21.31 -16.57 10.91
CA THR A 422 21.37 -17.07 9.53
C THR A 422 20.04 -17.68 9.09
N SER A 423 19.33 -18.36 10.01
CA SER A 423 18.02 -18.94 9.75
C SER A 423 16.94 -17.86 9.63
N VAL A 424 17.02 -16.82 10.47
CA VAL A 424 16.12 -15.66 10.41
C VAL A 424 16.24 -14.96 9.07
N TYR A 425 17.47 -14.76 8.56
CA TYR A 425 17.71 -14.15 7.26
C TYR A 425 16.97 -14.86 6.12
N GLY A 426 16.98 -16.20 6.10
CA GLY A 426 16.32 -16.99 5.07
C GLY A 426 14.78 -16.92 5.06
N LEU A 427 14.17 -16.40 6.14
CA LEU A 427 12.71 -16.27 6.28
C LEU A 427 12.21 -14.81 6.20
N LEU A 428 13.12 -13.85 6.00
CA LEU A 428 12.76 -12.44 5.87
C LEU A 428 12.27 -12.08 4.47
N GLY A 429 11.51 -10.99 4.39
CA GLY A 429 11.04 -10.44 3.11
C GLY A 429 9.79 -11.10 2.55
N ALA A 430 9.09 -11.96 3.30
CA ALA A 430 7.79 -12.51 2.91
C ALA A 430 6.70 -11.42 2.70
N ASP A 431 6.94 -10.24 3.27
CA ASP A 431 6.14 -9.03 3.15
C ASP A 431 6.57 -8.12 1.99
N SER A 432 7.59 -8.49 1.22
CA SER A 432 7.94 -7.82 -0.06
C SER A 432 6.70 -7.67 -0.96
N ALA A 433 5.82 -8.68 -0.95
CA ALA A 433 4.58 -8.68 -1.72
C ALA A 433 3.55 -7.63 -1.24
N VAL A 434 3.62 -7.16 0.03
CA VAL A 434 2.76 -6.08 0.59
C VAL A 434 3.39 -4.69 0.55
N HIS A 435 4.66 -4.55 0.17
CA HIS A 435 5.37 -3.25 0.13
C HIS A 435 4.96 -2.34 -1.05
N SER A 436 3.82 -2.61 -1.70
CA SER A 436 3.22 -1.74 -2.71
C SER A 436 2.60 -0.49 -2.06
N LYS A 437 3.13 0.69 -2.42
CA LYS A 437 2.73 2.06 -2.06
C LYS A 437 3.27 2.63 -0.75
N SER A 438 4.29 3.47 -0.91
CA SER A 438 4.36 4.77 -0.24
C SER A 438 4.82 5.80 -1.28
N HIS A 439 3.91 6.67 -1.74
CA HIS A 439 4.31 7.92 -2.39
C HIS A 439 4.92 8.82 -1.31
N GLY A 440 6.18 8.56 -0.99
CA GLY A 440 6.98 9.35 -0.06
C GLY A 440 8.13 9.94 -0.84
N VAL A 441 8.07 11.24 -1.10
CA VAL A 441 9.17 12.03 -1.65
C VAL A 441 10.38 11.86 -0.72
N PHE A 442 11.42 11.18 -1.19
CA PHE A 442 12.70 11.13 -0.49
C PHE A 442 13.65 12.14 -1.12
N ILE A 443 14.11 13.13 -0.35
CA ILE A 443 15.14 14.06 -0.78
C ILE A 443 16.46 13.59 -0.17
N ILE A 444 17.25 12.84 -0.94
CA ILE A 444 18.69 12.74 -0.67
C ILE A 444 19.32 13.94 -1.37
N GLY A 445 19.81 14.91 -0.59
CA GLY A 445 20.74 15.96 -0.98
C GLY A 445 20.62 16.56 -2.38
N GLY A 446 19.92 17.69 -2.50
CA GLY A 446 20.17 18.68 -3.57
C GLY A 446 19.80 18.32 -5.02
N MET A 447 19.21 17.17 -5.31
CA MET A 447 18.69 16.87 -6.66
C MET A 447 17.24 17.35 -6.83
N PRO A 448 16.87 17.87 -8.03
CA PRO A 448 15.54 18.42 -8.27
C PRO A 448 14.41 17.38 -8.12
N PRO A 449 13.17 17.82 -7.79
CA PRO A 449 12.05 16.97 -7.37
C PRO A 449 11.57 15.87 -8.34
N LEU A 450 12.08 15.85 -9.58
CA LEU A 450 11.63 14.92 -10.62
C LEU A 450 12.26 13.52 -10.57
N VAL A 451 13.34 13.30 -9.79
CA VAL A 451 14.14 12.07 -9.91
C VAL A 451 13.83 11.01 -8.84
N VAL A 452 13.28 11.39 -7.68
CA VAL A 452 13.10 10.45 -6.54
C VAL A 452 11.65 9.97 -6.36
N ASP A 453 10.70 10.55 -7.09
CA ASP A 453 9.28 10.13 -7.08
C ASP A 453 9.02 8.78 -7.79
N GLN A 454 10.08 8.05 -8.15
CA GLN A 454 9.98 6.92 -9.09
C GLN A 454 10.69 5.63 -8.67
N ALA A 455 11.27 5.56 -7.46
CA ALA A 455 12.08 4.43 -7.07
C ALA A 455 11.45 3.61 -5.95
N TYR A 456 11.35 2.30 -6.21
CA TYR A 456 10.96 1.22 -5.29
C TYR A 456 9.47 1.07 -5.00
N HIS A 457 8.71 0.48 -5.90
CA HIS A 457 7.50 -0.24 -5.51
C HIS A 457 7.21 -1.39 -6.48
N VAL A 458 7.39 -2.63 -6.03
CA VAL A 458 6.77 -3.82 -6.62
C VAL A 458 5.26 -3.66 -6.49
N VAL A 459 4.52 -3.61 -7.60
CA VAL A 459 3.06 -3.37 -7.64
C VAL A 459 2.33 -4.72 -7.76
N VAL A 460 2.41 -5.56 -6.74
CA VAL A 460 1.72 -6.87 -6.75
C VAL A 460 0.33 -6.77 -6.12
N SER A 461 0.11 -5.86 -5.17
CA SER A 461 -1.19 -5.76 -4.47
C SER A 461 -2.29 -5.09 -5.29
N GLU A 462 -1.97 -4.32 -6.33
CA GLU A 462 -2.97 -3.70 -7.23
C GLU A 462 -3.31 -4.56 -8.45
N GLU A 463 -2.40 -5.46 -8.83
CA GLU A 463 -2.59 -6.39 -9.95
C GLU A 463 -3.32 -7.68 -9.52
N ILE A 464 -3.37 -7.96 -8.21
CA ILE A 464 -4.06 -9.13 -7.65
C ILE A 464 -5.50 -8.80 -7.29
N ARG A 465 -6.44 -9.49 -7.97
CA ARG A 465 -7.86 -9.51 -7.59
C ARG A 465 -8.01 -9.97 -6.15
N ASP A 466 -8.75 -9.20 -5.35
CA ASP A 466 -8.96 -9.46 -3.91
C ASP A 466 -7.64 -9.57 -3.10
N ALA A 467 -6.68 -8.69 -3.35
CA ALA A 467 -5.38 -8.65 -2.65
C ALA A 467 -5.49 -8.77 -1.12
N SER A 468 -6.51 -8.20 -0.48
CA SER A 468 -6.75 -8.33 0.97
C SER A 468 -6.93 -9.77 1.49
N ILE A 469 -7.15 -10.75 0.60
CA ILE A 469 -7.27 -12.19 0.91
C ILE A 469 -6.15 -12.98 0.24
N VAL A 470 -5.92 -12.74 -1.05
CA VAL A 470 -4.94 -13.51 -1.84
C VAL A 470 -3.52 -13.26 -1.35
N LEU A 471 -3.18 -12.00 -1.04
CA LEU A 471 -1.84 -11.62 -0.66
C LEU A 471 -1.43 -12.22 0.70
N PRO A 472 -2.23 -12.12 1.79
CA PRO A 472 -1.93 -12.85 3.02
C PRO A 472 -1.81 -14.36 2.84
N ARG A 473 -2.67 -14.97 2.01
CA ARG A 473 -2.58 -16.42 1.74
C ARG A 473 -1.31 -16.79 1.00
N ALA A 474 -0.93 -16.03 -0.03
CA ALA A 474 0.29 -16.23 -0.78
C ALA A 474 1.53 -16.09 0.12
N THR A 475 1.58 -15.03 0.95
CA THR A 475 2.64 -14.84 1.95
C THR A 475 2.72 -16.03 2.93
N MET A 476 1.59 -16.52 3.45
CA MET A 476 1.57 -17.67 4.35
C MET A 476 2.05 -18.95 3.65
N TRP A 477 1.58 -19.25 2.44
CA TRP A 477 2.03 -20.42 1.69
C TRP A 477 3.51 -20.33 1.34
N SER A 478 4.01 -19.14 0.98
CA SER A 478 5.44 -18.93 0.74
C SER A 478 6.27 -19.26 1.98
N ILE A 479 5.87 -18.77 3.17
CA ILE A 479 6.57 -19.09 4.42
C ILE A 479 6.49 -20.59 4.73
N VAL A 480 5.33 -21.21 4.57
CA VAL A 480 5.14 -22.64 4.86
C VAL A 480 5.99 -23.52 3.95
N VAL A 481 5.94 -23.29 2.63
CA VAL A 481 6.67 -24.09 1.64
C VAL A 481 8.18 -23.87 1.76
N ASN A 482 8.64 -22.61 1.81
CA ASN A 482 10.07 -22.32 1.94
C ASN A 482 10.62 -22.74 3.30
N GLY A 483 9.83 -22.58 4.38
CA GLY A 483 10.19 -23.06 5.71
C GLY A 483 10.35 -24.58 5.74
N ALA A 484 9.42 -25.32 5.11
CA ALA A 484 9.52 -26.77 5.00
C ALA A 484 10.75 -27.21 4.19
N PHE A 485 11.00 -26.59 3.04
CA PHE A 485 12.18 -26.89 2.21
C PHE A 485 13.49 -26.57 2.94
N GLY A 486 13.56 -25.41 3.59
CA GLY A 486 14.71 -25.02 4.41
C GLY A 486 14.96 -26.00 5.55
N TRP A 487 13.90 -26.43 6.26
CA TRP A 487 14.01 -27.40 7.34
C TRP A 487 14.53 -28.76 6.84
N VAL A 488 13.99 -29.26 5.72
CA VAL A 488 14.45 -30.50 5.10
C VAL A 488 15.90 -30.38 4.59
N MET A 489 16.29 -29.23 4.02
CA MET A 489 17.68 -29.00 3.60
C MET A 489 18.65 -28.96 4.77
N VAL A 490 18.29 -28.31 5.89
CA VAL A 490 19.14 -28.25 7.09
C VAL A 490 19.36 -29.66 7.66
N ILE A 491 18.29 -30.45 7.76
CA ILE A 491 18.39 -31.86 8.21
C ILE A 491 19.25 -32.66 7.23
N THR A 492 19.00 -32.54 5.93
CA THR A 492 19.80 -33.20 4.89
C THR A 492 21.27 -32.86 5.08
N PHE A 493 21.61 -31.58 5.19
CA PHE A 493 22.97 -31.12 5.37
C PHE A 493 23.62 -31.70 6.62
N ALA A 494 22.91 -31.73 7.75
CA ALA A 494 23.42 -32.35 8.98
C ALA A 494 23.73 -33.86 8.80
N PHE A 495 22.92 -34.57 8.00
CA PHE A 495 23.19 -35.97 7.67
C PHE A 495 24.36 -36.16 6.70
N ILE A 496 24.56 -35.27 5.73
CA ILE A 496 25.52 -35.49 4.62
C ILE A 496 26.85 -34.75 4.78
N ALA A 497 26.94 -33.71 5.62
CA ALA A 497 28.10 -32.83 5.69
C ALA A 497 29.37 -33.51 6.23
N GLY A 498 29.28 -34.73 6.77
CA GLY A 498 30.40 -35.42 7.39
C GLY A 498 30.82 -34.74 8.71
N ASN A 499 32.12 -34.69 8.98
CA ASN A 499 32.66 -33.94 10.12
C ASN A 499 32.64 -32.44 9.79
N PRO A 500 31.93 -31.61 10.58
CA PRO A 500 31.86 -30.17 10.34
C PRO A 500 33.22 -29.48 10.20
N LEU A 501 34.25 -29.95 10.91
CA LEU A 501 35.60 -29.40 10.87
C LEU A 501 36.26 -29.47 9.49
N ASP A 502 35.89 -30.45 8.67
CA ASP A 502 36.50 -30.67 7.35
C ASP A 502 36.06 -29.63 6.32
N ILE A 503 34.95 -28.94 6.57
CA ILE A 503 34.33 -27.98 5.64
C ILE A 503 34.24 -26.56 6.21
N VAL A 504 34.66 -26.32 7.46
CA VAL A 504 34.61 -24.98 8.08
C VAL A 504 35.47 -23.97 7.31
N ASP A 505 36.64 -24.39 6.83
CA ASP A 505 37.61 -23.55 6.10
C ASP A 505 37.59 -23.85 4.59
N SER A 506 36.40 -23.85 4.02
CA SER A 506 36.18 -24.11 2.60
C SER A 506 36.95 -23.15 1.69
N GLN A 507 37.73 -23.71 0.77
CA GLN A 507 38.47 -22.91 -0.24
C GLN A 507 37.53 -22.19 -1.21
N THR A 508 36.35 -22.75 -1.47
CA THR A 508 35.33 -22.13 -2.32
C THR A 508 34.63 -20.94 -1.64
N GLY A 509 34.88 -20.73 -0.34
CA GLY A 509 34.20 -19.73 0.50
C GLY A 509 32.83 -20.18 1.00
N TYR A 510 32.36 -21.36 0.58
CA TYR A 510 31.05 -21.90 0.91
C TYR A 510 31.15 -23.38 1.33
N PRO A 511 31.06 -23.69 2.64
CA PRO A 511 31.14 -25.06 3.17
C PRO A 511 30.22 -26.07 2.48
N PHE A 512 29.06 -25.62 2.02
CA PHE A 512 28.11 -26.52 1.36
C PHE A 512 28.55 -26.93 -0.06
N ILE A 513 29.36 -26.14 -0.76
CA ILE A 513 29.88 -26.51 -2.09
C ILE A 513 30.85 -27.68 -1.93
N ASP A 514 31.72 -27.62 -0.91
CA ASP A 514 32.65 -28.70 -0.59
C ASP A 514 31.90 -29.94 -0.11
N ALA A 515 30.85 -29.77 0.70
CA ALA A 515 29.99 -30.89 1.10
C ALA A 515 29.30 -31.54 -0.11
N PHE A 516 28.84 -30.76 -1.09
CA PHE A 516 28.24 -31.29 -2.32
C PHE A 516 29.28 -32.03 -3.17
N TYR A 517 30.52 -31.52 -3.23
CA TYR A 517 31.61 -32.21 -3.91
C TYR A 517 32.00 -33.51 -3.21
N ASN A 518 32.12 -33.49 -1.88
CA ASN A 518 32.42 -34.67 -1.08
C ASN A 518 31.32 -35.73 -1.20
N ALA A 519 30.05 -35.30 -1.26
CA ALA A 519 28.90 -36.19 -1.45
C ALA A 519 28.84 -36.80 -2.86
N THR A 520 29.15 -36.03 -3.90
CA THR A 520 28.99 -36.47 -5.30
C THR A 520 30.25 -37.05 -5.92
N GLY A 521 31.42 -36.72 -5.41
CA GLY A 521 32.73 -37.00 -6.04
C GLY A 521 32.90 -36.34 -7.41
N SER A 522 32.00 -35.43 -7.83
CA SER A 522 31.92 -34.92 -9.19
C SER A 522 31.85 -33.39 -9.22
N LYS A 523 32.87 -32.76 -9.82
CA LYS A 523 32.88 -31.31 -10.05
C LYS A 523 31.71 -30.87 -10.93
N VAL A 524 31.36 -31.67 -11.93
CA VAL A 524 30.24 -31.39 -12.83
C VAL A 524 28.92 -31.48 -12.08
N GLY A 525 28.69 -32.56 -11.33
CA GLY A 525 27.46 -32.74 -10.54
C GLY A 525 27.28 -31.62 -9.51
N THR A 526 28.35 -31.25 -8.82
CA THR A 526 28.37 -30.12 -7.88
C THR A 526 28.07 -28.80 -8.58
N SER A 527 28.68 -28.55 -9.74
CA SER A 527 28.46 -27.32 -10.51
C SER A 527 27.01 -27.18 -11.01
N VAL A 528 26.36 -28.29 -11.39
CA VAL A 528 24.94 -28.27 -11.77
C VAL A 528 24.05 -27.91 -10.58
N MET A 529 24.27 -28.55 -9.42
CA MET A 529 23.49 -28.26 -8.20
C MET A 529 23.65 -26.82 -7.72
N VAL A 530 24.88 -26.29 -7.72
CA VAL A 530 25.14 -24.88 -7.38
C VAL A 530 24.62 -23.94 -8.46
N GLY A 531 24.64 -24.35 -9.72
CA GLY A 531 24.07 -23.61 -10.85
C GLY A 531 22.57 -23.31 -10.67
N ILE A 532 21.80 -24.27 -10.15
CA ILE A 532 20.38 -24.06 -9.78
C ILE A 532 20.26 -22.92 -8.76
N MET A 533 21.13 -22.89 -7.75
CA MET A 533 21.12 -21.84 -6.72
C MET A 533 21.52 -20.47 -7.30
N ILE A 534 22.49 -20.44 -8.21
CA ILE A 534 22.88 -19.21 -8.91
C ILE A 534 21.69 -18.66 -9.70
N VAL A 535 21.01 -19.50 -10.50
CA VAL A 535 19.84 -19.06 -11.27
C VAL A 535 18.74 -18.53 -10.36
N ASN A 536 18.42 -19.23 -9.26
CA ASN A 536 17.40 -18.76 -8.31
C ASN A 536 17.80 -17.43 -7.65
N THR A 537 19.06 -17.29 -7.24
CA THR A 537 19.56 -16.07 -6.58
C THR A 537 19.61 -14.89 -7.55
N THR A 538 20.07 -15.10 -8.79
CA THR A 538 20.05 -14.08 -9.85
C THR A 538 18.63 -13.67 -10.20
N SER A 539 17.68 -14.61 -10.23
CA SER A 539 16.27 -14.31 -10.47
C SER A 539 15.66 -13.46 -9.36
N SER A 540 16.04 -13.69 -8.10
CA SER A 540 15.66 -12.81 -6.99
C SER A 540 16.17 -11.36 -7.17
N VAL A 541 17.38 -11.17 -7.71
CA VAL A 541 17.91 -9.83 -8.06
C VAL A 541 17.05 -9.20 -9.16
N ILE A 542 16.66 -9.96 -10.19
CA ILE A 542 15.79 -9.49 -11.28
C ILE A 542 14.44 -9.04 -10.72
N SER A 543 13.75 -9.88 -9.95
CA SER A 543 12.43 -9.56 -9.40
C SER A 543 12.46 -8.39 -8.41
N THR A 544 13.55 -8.19 -7.66
CA THR A 544 13.70 -7.02 -6.76
C THR A 544 13.83 -5.69 -7.52
N LEU A 545 14.29 -5.72 -8.77
CA LEU A 545 14.50 -4.54 -9.63
C LEU A 545 13.31 -4.25 -10.58
N ALA A 546 12.26 -5.07 -10.58
CA ALA A 546 11.14 -4.96 -11.50
C ALA A 546 10.17 -3.80 -11.15
N THR A 547 9.85 -2.92 -12.11
CA THR A 547 8.90 -1.78 -11.93
C THR A 547 8.26 -1.26 -13.24
N VAL A 548 7.09 -0.60 -13.16
CA VAL A 548 6.29 -0.02 -14.28
C VAL A 548 5.77 1.41 -13.95
N LYS A 549 5.77 2.33 -14.94
CA LYS A 549 4.91 3.56 -14.98
C LYS A 549 4.00 3.53 -16.23
N PRO A 550 2.85 4.22 -16.26
CA PRO A 550 2.07 4.41 -17.49
C PRO A 550 2.76 5.42 -18.42
N GLY A 551 3.06 5.02 -19.66
CA GLY A 551 3.61 5.87 -20.73
C GLY A 551 5.04 5.53 -21.18
N TRP A 552 5.87 5.04 -20.27
CA TRP A 552 7.11 4.29 -20.56
C TRP A 552 7.00 3.00 -19.76
N ASN A 553 7.15 1.84 -20.39
CA ASN A 553 6.91 0.55 -19.73
C ASN A 553 7.78 0.28 -18.48
N ILE A 554 8.75 1.15 -18.13
CA ILE A 554 9.75 0.95 -17.06
C ILE A 554 10.23 2.30 -16.50
N PRO A 555 10.33 2.52 -15.17
CA PRO A 555 10.95 3.69 -14.57
C PRO A 555 12.48 3.53 -14.56
N LEU A 556 13.10 3.61 -15.74
CA LEU A 556 14.52 3.35 -15.96
C LEU A 556 15.44 4.14 -15.01
N ASN A 557 15.12 5.41 -14.71
CA ASN A 557 15.92 6.24 -13.81
C ASN A 557 16.05 5.62 -12.40
N ALA A 558 14.98 5.05 -11.87
CA ALA A 558 15.01 4.40 -10.57
C ALA A 558 15.81 3.12 -10.58
N VAL A 559 15.66 2.32 -11.63
CA VAL A 559 16.44 1.09 -11.85
C VAL A 559 17.93 1.43 -11.93
N LEU A 560 18.29 2.51 -12.65
CA LEU A 560 19.67 2.98 -12.76
C LEU A 560 20.22 3.54 -11.44
N VAL A 561 19.42 4.28 -10.67
CA VAL A 561 19.83 4.73 -9.32
C VAL A 561 20.09 3.53 -8.41
N THR A 562 19.22 2.53 -8.43
CA THR A 562 19.39 1.27 -7.68
C THR A 562 20.68 0.56 -8.06
N PHE A 563 20.93 0.46 -9.37
CA PHE A 563 22.15 -0.12 -9.91
C PHE A 563 23.39 0.62 -9.42
N CYS A 564 23.41 1.95 -9.56
CA CYS A 564 24.52 2.78 -9.12
C CYS A 564 24.77 2.63 -7.61
N CYS A 565 23.74 2.68 -6.78
CA CYS A 565 23.86 2.45 -5.34
C CYS A 565 24.43 1.07 -5.03
N THR A 566 23.91 0.02 -5.67
CA THR A 566 24.36 -1.37 -5.44
C THR A 566 25.80 -1.57 -5.91
N ALA A 567 26.16 -1.02 -7.06
CA ALA A 567 27.52 -1.06 -7.59
C ALA A 567 28.50 -0.36 -6.64
N LEU A 568 28.17 0.85 -6.16
CA LEU A 568 28.99 1.59 -5.19
C LEU A 568 29.13 0.84 -3.86
N LEU A 569 28.04 0.24 -3.35
CA LEU A 569 28.09 -0.59 -2.14
C LEU A 569 28.99 -1.81 -2.33
N SER A 570 28.97 -2.44 -3.51
CA SER A 570 29.82 -3.60 -3.80
C SER A 570 31.32 -3.28 -3.85
N LEU A 571 31.69 -2.01 -4.12
CA LEU A 571 33.09 -1.57 -4.09
C LEU A 571 33.70 -1.62 -2.68
N ILE A 572 32.87 -1.54 -1.62
CA ILE A 572 33.32 -1.68 -0.22
C ILE A 572 34.02 -3.03 -0.03
N ASN A 573 33.55 -4.08 -0.70
CA ASN A 573 34.11 -5.42 -0.61
C ASN A 573 35.58 -5.50 -1.06
N ILE A 574 36.03 -4.62 -1.96
CA ILE A 574 37.44 -4.57 -2.38
C ILE A 574 38.34 -4.28 -1.18
N GLY A 575 37.97 -3.26 -0.39
CA GLY A 575 38.73 -2.86 0.80
C GLY A 575 38.48 -3.78 1.99
N SER A 576 37.21 -4.14 2.25
CA SER A 576 36.84 -4.92 3.43
C SER A 576 35.54 -5.70 3.24
N THR A 577 35.66 -7.03 3.24
CA THR A 577 34.52 -7.95 3.33
C THR A 577 33.75 -7.76 4.65
N ALA A 578 34.45 -7.45 5.75
CA ALA A 578 33.82 -7.17 7.04
C ALA A 578 32.92 -5.93 6.98
N ALA A 579 33.38 -4.85 6.33
CA ALA A 579 32.58 -3.64 6.15
C ALA A 579 31.38 -3.89 5.24
N PHE A 580 31.56 -4.63 4.14
CA PHE A 580 30.47 -5.01 3.24
C PHE A 580 29.43 -5.89 3.96
N ASN A 581 29.87 -6.89 4.73
CA ASN A 581 28.99 -7.76 5.51
C ASN A 581 28.24 -7.00 6.60
N ALA A 582 28.88 -5.99 7.22
CA ALA A 582 28.22 -5.11 8.19
C ALA A 582 27.07 -4.32 7.52
N VAL A 583 27.31 -3.76 6.34
CA VAL A 583 26.26 -3.08 5.55
C VAL A 583 25.16 -4.06 5.14
N SER A 584 25.51 -5.29 4.74
CA SER A 584 24.54 -6.33 4.35
C SER A 584 23.66 -6.78 5.52
N SER A 585 24.26 -7.04 6.69
CA SER A 585 23.54 -7.41 7.91
C SER A 585 22.62 -6.29 8.44
N MET A 586 22.94 -5.03 8.15
CA MET A 586 22.05 -3.90 8.44
C MET A 586 20.71 -4.02 7.71
N GLY A 587 20.66 -4.63 6.52
CA GLY A 587 19.40 -4.85 5.80
C GLY A 587 18.41 -5.73 6.57
N THR A 588 18.93 -6.82 7.13
CA THR A 588 18.21 -7.72 8.04
C THR A 588 17.69 -6.97 9.27
N ASN A 589 18.57 -6.21 9.92
CA ASN A 589 18.21 -5.42 11.10
C ASN A 589 17.14 -4.36 10.79
N ALA A 590 17.25 -3.73 9.64
CA ALA A 590 16.28 -2.75 9.17
C ALA A 590 14.89 -3.36 9.05
N LEU A 591 14.75 -4.49 8.35
CA LEU A 591 13.47 -5.19 8.19
C LEU A 591 12.91 -5.68 9.55
N LEU A 592 13.74 -6.22 10.44
CA LEU A 592 13.25 -6.61 11.77
C LEU A 592 12.75 -5.42 12.58
N THR A 593 13.45 -4.28 12.50
CA THR A 593 13.07 -3.06 13.21
C THR A 593 11.72 -2.53 12.70
N THR A 594 11.45 -2.60 11.39
CA THR A 594 10.14 -2.20 10.83
C THR A 594 9.02 -3.11 11.31
N TYR A 595 9.28 -4.41 11.45
CA TYR A 595 8.30 -5.36 12.00
C TYR A 595 8.02 -5.11 13.48
N ILE A 596 9.05 -4.86 14.28
CA ILE A 596 8.93 -4.53 15.71
C ILE A 596 8.07 -3.28 15.88
N ILE A 597 8.35 -2.21 15.13
CA ILE A 597 7.57 -0.96 15.19
C ILE A 597 6.12 -1.20 14.76
N SER A 598 5.90 -1.92 13.66
CA SER A 598 4.58 -2.14 13.08
C SER A 598 3.70 -3.01 13.98
N ILE A 599 4.21 -4.17 14.43
CA ILE A 599 3.50 -5.06 15.35
C ILE A 599 3.30 -4.36 16.71
N GLY A 600 4.29 -3.62 17.18
CA GLY A 600 4.21 -2.79 18.39
C GLY A 600 3.04 -1.82 18.34
N CYS A 601 2.87 -1.10 17.22
CA CYS A 601 1.73 -0.21 17.01
C CYS A 601 0.39 -0.95 17.08
N VAL A 602 0.29 -2.15 16.48
CA VAL A 602 -0.93 -2.97 16.55
C VAL A 602 -1.22 -3.46 17.96
N VAL A 603 -0.20 -3.89 18.71
CA VAL A 603 -0.32 -4.31 20.12
C VAL A 603 -0.81 -3.15 20.99
N VAL A 604 -0.18 -1.98 20.90
CA VAL A 604 -0.59 -0.79 21.65
C VAL A 604 -2.04 -0.43 21.38
N ARG A 605 -2.50 -0.48 20.12
CA ARG A 605 -3.91 -0.24 19.79
C ARG A 605 -4.85 -1.27 20.40
N ARG A 606 -4.49 -2.56 20.35
CA ARG A 606 -5.30 -3.63 20.95
C ARG A 606 -5.39 -3.51 22.47
N LEU A 607 -4.27 -3.18 23.14
CA LEU A 607 -4.24 -2.98 24.60
C LEU A 607 -5.04 -1.74 25.04
N ARG A 608 -5.11 -0.71 24.19
CA ARG A 608 -5.89 0.51 24.44
C ARG A 608 -7.33 0.42 23.93
N SER A 609 -7.79 -0.76 23.50
CA SER A 609 -9.13 -0.96 22.91
C SER A 609 -9.47 -0.02 21.74
N LEU A 610 -8.44 0.46 21.02
CA LEU A 610 -8.62 1.32 19.86
C LEU A 610 -9.07 0.50 18.65
N PRO A 611 -9.98 1.02 17.80
CA PRO A 611 -10.40 0.33 16.60
C PRO A 611 -9.19 0.10 15.68
N LEU A 612 -9.12 -1.08 15.06
CA LEU A 612 -8.16 -1.39 14.01
C LEU A 612 -8.82 -1.15 12.63
N PRO A 613 -8.04 -0.93 11.56
CA PRO A 613 -8.59 -0.82 10.21
C PRO A 613 -9.50 -2.00 9.84
N ALA A 614 -10.47 -1.74 8.96
CA ALA A 614 -11.39 -2.76 8.46
C ALA A 614 -10.59 -3.92 7.86
N ARG A 615 -10.94 -5.15 8.26
CA ARG A 615 -10.22 -6.37 7.87
C ARG A 615 -11.23 -7.45 7.51
N ARG A 616 -11.01 -8.11 6.37
CA ARG A 616 -11.88 -9.22 5.91
C ARG A 616 -11.66 -10.50 6.73
N TRP A 617 -10.52 -10.62 7.40
CA TRP A 617 -10.17 -11.76 8.24
C TRP A 617 -9.60 -11.29 9.59
N SER A 618 -9.91 -12.03 10.66
CA SER A 618 -9.43 -11.72 12.00
C SER A 618 -9.26 -12.97 12.85
N LEU A 619 -8.12 -13.05 13.55
CA LEU A 619 -7.90 -14.00 14.66
C LEU A 619 -8.62 -13.60 15.96
N GLY A 620 -9.49 -12.59 15.92
CA GLY A 620 -10.18 -12.08 17.10
C GLY A 620 -9.22 -11.75 18.25
N ARG A 621 -9.49 -12.35 19.42
CA ARG A 621 -8.69 -12.21 20.65
C ARG A 621 -7.32 -12.88 20.57
N ALA A 622 -7.20 -14.00 19.84
CA ALA A 622 -5.93 -14.69 19.65
C ALA A 622 -4.89 -13.80 18.93
N GLY A 623 -5.35 -12.81 18.15
CA GLY A 623 -4.45 -11.86 17.48
C GLY A 623 -3.59 -11.03 18.42
N LEU A 624 -4.04 -10.72 19.65
CA LEU A 624 -3.18 -10.03 20.63
C LEU A 624 -2.06 -10.95 21.11
N PHE A 625 -2.39 -12.20 21.44
CA PHE A 625 -1.43 -13.19 21.91
C PHE A 625 -0.34 -13.48 20.86
N VAL A 626 -0.75 -13.70 19.60
CA VAL A 626 0.18 -13.91 18.49
C VAL A 626 1.12 -12.71 18.32
N ASN A 627 0.60 -11.48 18.39
CA ASN A 627 1.43 -10.29 18.25
C ASN A 627 2.41 -10.11 19.42
N LEU A 628 2.02 -10.47 20.65
CA LEU A 628 2.90 -10.41 21.82
C LEU A 628 4.04 -11.43 21.72
N ILE A 629 3.74 -12.66 21.31
CA ILE A 629 4.77 -13.69 21.05
C ILE A 629 5.72 -13.22 19.94
N ALA A 630 5.18 -12.69 18.84
CA ALA A 630 5.98 -12.17 17.74
C ALA A 630 6.92 -11.06 18.21
N LEU A 631 6.43 -10.09 19.01
CA LEU A 631 7.29 -9.03 19.56
C LEU A 631 8.36 -9.58 20.50
N ALA A 632 8.02 -10.50 21.39
CA ALA A 632 8.99 -11.10 22.31
C ALA A 632 10.11 -11.81 21.53
N PHE A 633 9.76 -12.60 20.52
CA PHE A 633 10.71 -13.29 19.66
C PHE A 633 11.56 -12.33 18.81
N LEU A 634 10.93 -11.32 18.19
CA LEU A 634 11.63 -10.35 17.36
C LEU A 634 12.60 -9.48 18.19
N LEU A 635 12.18 -9.01 19.37
CA LEU A 635 13.05 -8.23 20.26
C LEU A 635 14.25 -9.05 20.74
N TRP A 636 14.03 -10.33 21.02
CA TRP A 636 15.08 -11.25 21.43
C TRP A 636 16.14 -11.43 20.33
N ILE A 637 15.71 -11.77 19.10
CA ILE A 637 16.64 -11.93 17.96
C ILE A 637 17.32 -10.61 17.59
N TRP A 638 16.59 -9.49 17.69
CA TRP A 638 17.09 -8.16 17.35
C TRP A 638 18.32 -7.78 18.19
N VAL A 639 18.39 -8.20 19.46
CA VAL A 639 19.59 -8.01 20.28
C VAL A 639 20.80 -8.79 19.73
N PHE A 640 20.60 -10.06 19.39
CA PHE A 640 21.68 -10.91 18.90
C PHE A 640 22.14 -10.53 17.49
N LEU A 641 21.34 -9.85 16.68
CA LEU A 641 21.75 -9.34 15.36
C LEU A 641 22.96 -8.40 15.40
N PHE A 642 23.27 -7.83 16.56
CA PHE A 642 24.44 -6.98 16.77
C PHE A 642 25.67 -7.73 17.29
N PHE A 643 25.53 -9.01 17.61
CA PHE A 643 26.64 -9.82 18.09
C PHE A 643 27.56 -10.21 16.92
N PRO A 644 28.88 -10.34 17.16
CA PRO A 644 29.81 -10.94 16.21
C PRO A 644 29.40 -12.40 15.91
N GLN A 645 29.84 -12.95 14.79
CA GLN A 645 29.51 -14.34 14.45
C GLN A 645 30.47 -15.35 15.09
N THR A 646 31.66 -14.90 15.47
CA THR A 646 32.75 -15.74 15.97
C THR A 646 33.56 -15.03 17.05
N THR A 647 34.19 -15.79 17.93
CA THR A 647 35.15 -15.31 18.93
C THR A 647 36.48 -16.07 18.81
N PRO A 648 37.65 -15.43 19.04
CA PRO A 648 37.83 -14.07 19.54
C PRO A 648 37.43 -12.98 18.52
N VAL A 649 36.92 -11.86 19.04
CA VAL A 649 36.48 -10.73 18.22
C VAL A 649 37.71 -9.93 17.79
N THR A 650 37.85 -9.71 16.49
CA THR A 650 38.88 -8.89 15.87
C THR A 650 38.23 -7.80 15.03
N LEU A 651 39.03 -6.89 14.46
CA LEU A 651 38.52 -5.87 13.54
C LEU A 651 37.81 -6.47 12.32
N SER A 652 38.23 -7.66 11.87
CA SER A 652 37.65 -8.35 10.72
C SER A 652 36.45 -9.24 11.06
N THR A 653 36.31 -9.69 12.31
CA THR A 653 35.20 -10.55 12.75
C THR A 653 34.11 -9.82 13.53
N MET A 654 34.36 -8.57 13.93
CA MET A 654 33.37 -7.72 14.59
C MET A 654 32.18 -7.44 13.67
N ASN A 655 30.98 -7.53 14.23
CA ASN A 655 29.77 -7.14 13.56
C ASN A 655 29.55 -5.62 13.71
N TRP A 656 30.03 -4.86 12.73
CA TRP A 656 29.94 -3.40 12.72
C TRP A 656 28.54 -2.85 12.45
N ASN A 657 27.52 -3.71 12.26
CA ASN A 657 26.13 -3.31 12.10
C ASN A 657 25.64 -2.39 13.23
N VAL A 658 26.10 -2.63 14.48
CA VAL A 658 25.71 -1.79 15.63
C VAL A 658 26.11 -0.32 15.42
N LEU A 659 27.31 -0.08 14.88
CA LEU A 659 27.81 1.25 14.62
C LEU A 659 27.07 1.91 13.46
N ILE A 660 26.91 1.17 12.35
CA ILE A 660 26.26 1.69 11.14
C ILE A 660 24.79 1.99 11.44
N ASN A 661 24.08 1.07 12.09
CA ASN A 661 22.69 1.28 12.47
C ASN A 661 22.52 2.44 13.44
N GLY A 662 23.34 2.53 14.49
CA GLY A 662 23.33 3.65 15.42
C GLY A 662 23.54 4.99 14.72
N GLY A 663 24.52 5.06 13.81
CA GLY A 663 24.81 6.25 13.01
C GLY A 663 23.64 6.65 12.10
N VAL A 664 23.06 5.69 11.37
CA VAL A 664 21.90 5.95 10.50
C VAL A 664 20.69 6.40 11.31
N MET A 665 20.46 5.80 12.48
CA MET A 665 19.39 6.24 13.37
C MET A 665 19.64 7.68 13.83
N ILE A 666 20.82 8.00 14.35
CA ILE A 666 21.15 9.38 14.78
C ILE A 666 20.93 10.38 13.64
N LEU A 667 21.36 10.05 12.42
CA LEU A 667 21.13 10.90 11.24
C LEU A 667 19.65 11.03 10.90
N ALA A 668 18.88 9.95 10.90
CA ALA A 668 17.45 9.97 10.64
C ALA A 668 16.69 10.79 11.70
N PHE A 669 17.06 10.66 12.97
CA PHE A 669 16.55 11.46 14.08
C PHE A 669 16.88 12.95 13.88
N ALA A 670 18.16 13.29 13.67
CA ALA A 670 18.59 14.66 13.48
C ALA A 670 17.89 15.30 12.27
N TYR A 671 17.86 14.61 11.14
CA TYR A 671 17.20 15.10 9.93
C TYR A 671 15.69 15.27 10.13
N TYR A 672 15.03 14.34 10.85
CA TYR A 672 13.62 14.50 11.17
C TYR A 672 13.36 15.80 11.95
N TYR A 673 14.14 16.07 13.00
CA TYR A 673 13.92 17.28 13.80
C TYR A 673 14.34 18.58 13.10
N LEU A 674 15.37 18.54 12.27
CA LEU A 674 15.86 19.70 11.53
C LEU A 674 14.98 20.06 10.32
N HIS A 675 14.47 19.06 9.60
CA HIS A 675 13.82 19.24 8.31
C HIS A 675 12.53 18.41 8.14
N GLY A 676 12.58 17.10 8.43
CA GLY A 676 11.45 16.19 8.22
C GLY A 676 10.15 16.59 8.95
N LYS A 677 10.26 17.18 10.14
CA LYS A 677 9.12 17.70 10.93
C LYS A 677 8.42 18.89 10.25
N ARG A 678 9.01 19.51 9.24
CA ARG A 678 8.37 20.59 8.46
C ARG A 678 7.75 20.04 7.18
N GLU A 679 8.48 19.22 6.43
CA GLU A 679 8.05 18.80 5.07
C GLU A 679 7.41 17.41 4.97
N TYR A 680 7.79 16.47 5.83
CA TYR A 680 7.33 15.08 5.67
C TYR A 680 5.86 14.93 6.06
N THR A 681 5.02 14.48 5.14
CA THR A 681 3.61 14.17 5.38
C THR A 681 3.42 12.66 5.46
N GLY A 682 2.87 12.15 6.57
CA GLY A 682 2.72 10.71 6.78
C GLY A 682 1.70 10.05 5.83
N PRO A 683 1.84 8.75 5.47
CA PRO A 683 1.02 8.07 4.45
C PRO A 683 -0.50 8.06 4.74
N VAL A 684 -0.91 8.15 6.00
CA VAL A 684 -2.33 8.19 6.40
C VAL A 684 -3.02 9.48 5.93
N ALA A 685 -2.28 10.54 5.62
CA ALA A 685 -2.84 11.74 4.98
C ALA A 685 -3.20 11.52 3.50
N LEU A 686 -2.71 10.43 2.87
CA LEU A 686 -2.85 10.14 1.44
C LEU A 686 -3.74 8.94 1.14
N VAL A 687 -4.24 8.24 2.16
CA VAL A 687 -5.23 7.17 1.97
C VAL A 687 -6.53 7.83 1.52
N LYS A 688 -6.76 7.87 0.20
CA LYS A 688 -8.12 7.97 -0.35
C LYS A 688 -8.88 6.80 0.26
N ASP A 689 -9.73 7.05 1.26
CA ASP A 689 -10.68 6.02 1.72
C ASP A 689 -11.52 5.60 0.51
N ASN A 690 -11.13 4.48 -0.09
CA ASN A 690 -11.92 3.67 -1.00
C ASN A 690 -12.77 2.75 -0.12
N THR A 691 -13.82 3.32 0.47
CA THR A 691 -14.95 2.56 1.01
C THR A 691 -16.22 3.24 0.58
#